data_AF-A0A947IE30-F1
#
_entry.id   AF-A0A947IE30-F1
#
_cell.length_a   1.000
_cell.length_b   1.000
_cell.length_c   1.000
_cell.angle_alpha   90.00
_cell.angle_beta   90.00
_cell.angle_gamma   90.00
#
_symmetry.space_group_name_H-M   'P 1'
#
loop_
_entity.id
_entity.type
_entity.pdbx_description
1 polymer ?
#
loop_
_entity_poly.entity_id
_entity_poly.type
_entity_poly.pdbx_seq_one_letter_code
_entity_poly.pdbx_strand_id
1 'polypeptide(L)'
;MCRKFIVLLVCLGAIVLSSGAQTVADLDEALQLSKALLATKADSAVCHRVALSIQHLCDTTPSAPQVPEALLLAAKLESKCRRTSDAVSLTQRIITQYTASTSAQEAFDFAWNILTDYGKTPLAGAKLATTMATALRPAAASRPYYRRAFDAYQQNDWWRSAADVGEEYLTYGFRTAPDAEFALLLSEAALKAGDTKLAERALNEFIAVFPDLPQVVLARARLGQAAEAAGRQDQAVENYSRAWSLYQKHRKKGEYNQPLIAHAAAQSLWTLQSAEKRSFESQTAPDLPVTKTALRQADQLDQAYLDVAITDPGMADQAFVAIGDLRVRLGDALLAEGFRSALASSELARTTPYDKAVPEYIRAVAAYTQAWERASLEPDDPQSEQIVRHASQSAFETAVGQGDALIAWSLELLKRAPQRRPGNDGVEPRFHLVVNNVAPLVIRGSEVKIRAFGMTDRMPVMAFAERTRPSLDTPLRAVVGELATLCTEETRSVASQSAQIARSHAMGYEGVSRTSILQSLETDFASLTRLTTEAVPAFGNLYAAATNPVVPEETRPYWDSVLVVFHSQYASLCRTMSSDLATALTKLKGSDETAAQFRNRLARLQAKATSEEFAGLVRWYDWVHDNDVEHPLNQTMAGRLAELDPLNYGSPYELPAASRKR
;
A
#
# COMPACT_ATOMS: atom_id res chain seq x y z
N MET A 1 24.34 -66.52 36.94
CA MET A 1 24.09 -65.21 37.60
C MET A 1 24.52 -65.21 39.07
N CYS A 2 24.14 -66.21 39.88
CA CYS A 2 24.34 -66.24 41.34
C CYS A 2 25.75 -65.84 41.83
N ARG A 3 26.84 -66.30 41.18
CA ARG A 3 28.22 -65.94 41.57
C ARG A 3 28.49 -64.43 41.58
N LYS A 4 27.99 -63.67 40.60
CA LYS A 4 28.14 -62.19 40.57
C LYS A 4 27.27 -61.51 41.64
N PHE A 5 26.11 -62.09 41.95
CA PHE A 5 25.20 -61.56 42.98
C PHE A 5 25.74 -61.78 44.41
N ILE A 6 26.37 -62.94 44.65
CA ILE A 6 27.03 -63.26 45.92
C ILE A 6 28.23 -62.33 46.18
N VAL A 7 29.09 -62.10 45.17
CA VAL A 7 30.21 -61.13 45.31
C VAL A 7 29.68 -59.73 45.63
N LEU A 8 28.59 -59.29 44.97
CA LEU A 8 28.00 -57.98 45.20
C LEU A 8 27.39 -57.84 46.61
N LEU A 9 26.76 -58.91 47.14
CA LEU A 9 26.29 -58.97 48.53
C LEU A 9 27.44 -58.96 49.54
N VAL A 10 28.56 -59.61 49.24
CA VAL A 10 29.76 -59.60 50.10
C VAL A 10 30.39 -58.21 50.13
N CYS A 11 30.52 -57.51 49.00
CA CYS A 11 31.00 -56.12 48.95
C CYS A 11 30.08 -55.15 49.70
N LEU A 12 28.75 -55.29 49.56
CA LEU A 12 27.77 -54.53 50.35
C LEU A 12 27.91 -54.79 51.85
N GLY A 13 28.16 -56.04 52.25
CA GLY A 13 28.43 -56.40 53.65
C GLY A 13 29.71 -55.76 54.18
N ALA A 14 30.79 -55.75 53.40
CA ALA A 14 32.07 -55.15 53.78
C ALA A 14 31.96 -53.65 54.04
N ILE A 15 31.37 -52.89 53.10
CA ILE A 15 31.22 -51.43 53.19
C ILE A 15 30.32 -50.99 54.36
N VAL A 16 29.33 -51.82 54.74
CA VAL A 16 28.42 -51.51 55.86
C VAL A 16 29.02 -51.90 57.23
N LEU A 17 30.02 -52.79 57.26
CA LEU A 17 30.63 -53.30 58.50
C LEU A 17 31.98 -52.66 58.86
N SER A 18 32.65 -51.93 57.95
CA SER A 18 33.92 -51.21 58.18
C SER A 18 33.78 -49.93 59.03
N SER A 19 33.05 -50.01 60.15
CA SER A 19 32.74 -48.91 61.07
C SER A 19 33.94 -48.29 61.83
N GLY A 20 35.18 -48.71 61.55
CA GLY A 20 36.37 -48.36 62.32
C GLY A 20 37.38 -47.42 61.64
N ALA A 21 37.41 -47.35 60.31
CA ALA A 21 38.36 -46.50 59.58
C ALA A 21 37.74 -46.05 58.25
N GLN A 22 37.51 -44.74 58.10
CA GLN A 22 37.08 -44.13 56.84
C GLN A 22 38.32 -43.62 56.12
N THR A 23 38.86 -44.42 55.22
CA THR A 23 40.13 -44.14 54.53
C THR A 23 39.89 -43.83 53.06
N VAL A 24 40.90 -43.26 52.40
CA VAL A 24 40.87 -43.03 50.94
C VAL A 24 40.71 -44.35 50.16
N ALA A 25 41.17 -45.47 50.72
CA ALA A 25 41.02 -46.80 50.09
C ALA A 25 39.55 -47.23 49.99
N ASP A 26 38.72 -46.91 51.00
CA ASP A 26 37.28 -47.22 51.00
C ASP A 26 36.55 -46.47 49.87
N LEU A 27 37.03 -45.26 49.54
CA LEU A 27 36.50 -44.46 48.42
C LEU A 27 36.87 -45.09 47.06
N ASP A 28 38.12 -45.54 46.89
CA ASP A 28 38.58 -46.22 45.66
C ASP A 28 37.81 -47.54 45.42
N GLU A 29 37.53 -48.32 46.48
CA GLU A 29 36.67 -49.52 46.35
C GLU A 29 35.22 -49.17 45.98
N ALA A 30 34.64 -48.13 46.59
CA ALA A 30 33.29 -47.66 46.28
C ALA A 30 33.16 -47.15 44.83
N LEU A 31 34.20 -46.52 44.28
CA LEU A 31 34.28 -46.12 42.86
C LEU A 31 34.21 -47.33 41.93
N GLN A 32 35.01 -48.39 42.20
CA GLN A 32 35.03 -49.60 41.37
C GLN A 32 33.69 -50.34 41.43
N LEU A 33 33.09 -50.46 42.62
CA LEU A 33 31.75 -51.04 42.79
C LEU A 33 30.69 -50.25 42.00
N SER A 34 30.75 -48.92 42.03
CA SER A 34 29.82 -48.05 41.30
C SER A 34 29.91 -48.20 39.79
N LYS A 35 31.14 -48.28 39.24
CA LYS A 35 31.37 -48.54 37.81
C LYS A 35 30.75 -49.89 37.40
N ALA A 36 30.92 -50.94 38.22
CA ALA A 36 30.30 -52.25 38.00
C ALA A 36 28.76 -52.24 38.11
N LEU A 37 28.20 -51.46 39.05
CA LEU A 37 26.75 -51.29 39.22
C LEU A 37 26.11 -50.52 38.06
N LEU A 38 26.78 -49.49 37.52
CA LEU A 38 26.31 -48.76 36.35
C LEU A 38 26.29 -49.67 35.10
N ALA A 39 27.29 -50.53 34.92
CA ALA A 39 27.40 -51.48 33.82
C ALA A 39 26.44 -52.68 33.87
N THR A 40 25.73 -52.91 34.98
CA THR A 40 24.84 -54.07 35.17
C THR A 40 23.36 -53.67 35.34
N LYS A 41 22.41 -54.60 35.16
CA LYS A 41 20.99 -54.38 35.51
C LYS A 41 20.77 -54.55 37.02
N ALA A 42 21.50 -53.78 37.83
CA ALA A 42 21.39 -53.80 39.29
C ALA A 42 20.06 -53.21 39.76
N ASP A 43 19.60 -53.67 40.93
CA ASP A 43 18.38 -53.18 41.59
C ASP A 43 18.56 -51.72 42.04
N SER A 44 17.55 -50.89 41.78
CA SER A 44 17.37 -49.55 42.33
C SER A 44 17.67 -49.43 43.83
N ALA A 45 17.21 -50.37 44.66
CA ALA A 45 17.45 -50.33 46.10
C ALA A 45 18.93 -50.57 46.47
N VAL A 46 19.70 -51.23 45.60
CA VAL A 46 21.15 -51.39 45.77
C VAL A 46 21.90 -50.16 45.30
N CYS A 47 21.58 -49.65 44.11
CA CYS A 47 22.20 -48.44 43.55
C CYS A 47 22.03 -47.22 44.47
N HIS A 48 20.84 -47.00 45.04
CA HIS A 48 20.59 -45.90 45.98
C HIS A 48 21.42 -46.03 47.28
N ARG A 49 21.49 -47.23 47.88
CA ARG A 49 22.31 -47.44 49.10
C ARG A 49 23.79 -47.17 48.85
N VAL A 50 24.33 -47.61 47.72
CA VAL A 50 25.73 -47.33 47.36
C VAL A 50 25.96 -45.84 47.10
N ALA A 51 25.01 -45.14 46.47
CA ALA A 51 25.08 -43.69 46.30
C ALA A 51 25.06 -42.92 47.65
N LEU A 52 24.28 -43.37 48.64
CA LEU A 52 24.30 -42.81 49.99
C LEU A 52 25.62 -43.09 50.73
N SER A 53 26.16 -44.31 50.63
CA SER A 53 27.48 -44.64 51.20
C SER A 53 28.60 -43.76 50.63
N ILE A 54 28.56 -43.48 49.32
CA ILE A 54 29.53 -42.60 48.67
C ILE A 54 29.38 -41.15 49.12
N GLN A 55 28.15 -40.64 49.26
CA GLN A 55 27.91 -39.31 49.81
C GLN A 55 28.53 -39.16 51.19
N HIS A 56 28.28 -40.13 52.08
CA HIS A 56 28.84 -40.15 53.44
C HIS A 56 30.38 -40.18 53.43
N LEU A 57 31.00 -41.01 52.58
CA LEU A 57 32.47 -41.04 52.44
C LEU A 57 33.04 -39.70 51.91
N CYS A 58 32.37 -39.07 50.94
CA CYS A 58 32.74 -37.75 50.43
C CYS A 58 32.55 -36.63 51.47
N ASP A 59 31.59 -36.77 52.38
CA ASP A 59 31.36 -35.83 53.49
C ASP A 59 32.45 -35.93 54.56
N THR A 60 32.98 -37.12 54.82
CA THR A 60 34.04 -37.33 55.82
C THR A 60 35.46 -37.18 55.27
N THR A 61 35.64 -37.24 53.94
CA THR A 61 36.94 -37.06 53.26
C THR A 61 36.94 -35.98 52.16
N PRO A 62 36.39 -34.76 52.40
CA PRO A 62 36.09 -33.78 51.35
C PRO A 62 37.30 -33.23 50.58
N SER A 63 38.53 -33.43 51.09
CA SER A 63 39.79 -33.04 50.46
C SER A 63 40.42 -34.13 49.57
N ALA A 64 39.84 -35.33 49.48
CA ALA A 64 40.38 -36.39 48.64
C ALA A 64 40.16 -36.08 47.14
N PRO A 65 41.17 -36.23 46.27
CA PRO A 65 41.08 -35.80 44.87
C PRO A 65 40.04 -36.58 44.05
N GLN A 66 39.63 -37.77 44.50
CA GLN A 66 38.59 -38.58 43.85
C GLN A 66 37.15 -38.15 44.18
N VAL A 67 36.91 -37.27 45.16
CA VAL A 67 35.56 -36.87 45.59
C VAL A 67 34.66 -36.38 44.44
N PRO A 68 35.14 -35.58 43.47
CA PRO A 68 34.31 -35.15 42.33
C PRO A 68 33.86 -36.32 41.43
N GLU A 69 34.73 -37.30 41.19
CA GLU A 69 34.38 -38.51 40.43
C GLU A 69 33.39 -39.38 41.21
N ALA A 70 33.61 -39.53 42.51
CA ALA A 70 32.75 -40.32 43.39
C ALA A 70 31.32 -39.75 43.48
N LEU A 71 31.19 -38.44 43.70
CA LEU A 71 29.90 -37.75 43.66
C LEU A 71 29.21 -37.87 42.29
N LEU A 72 29.97 -37.87 41.19
CA LEU A 72 29.40 -38.03 39.85
C LEU A 72 28.88 -39.46 39.61
N LEU A 73 29.59 -40.48 40.10
CA LEU A 73 29.10 -41.85 40.05
C LEU A 73 27.87 -42.05 40.95
N ALA A 74 27.84 -41.44 42.14
CA ALA A 74 26.65 -41.42 42.98
C ALA A 74 25.45 -40.76 42.28
N ALA A 75 25.64 -39.62 41.62
CA ALA A 75 24.59 -38.97 40.83
C ALA A 75 24.07 -39.87 39.68
N LYS A 76 24.97 -40.57 38.99
CA LYS A 76 24.60 -41.54 37.94
C LYS A 76 23.82 -42.74 38.50
N LEU A 77 24.15 -43.21 39.71
CA LEU A 77 23.41 -44.26 40.40
C LEU A 77 22.01 -43.77 40.83
N GLU A 78 21.87 -42.56 41.38
CA GLU A 78 20.56 -42.02 41.76
C GLU A 78 19.65 -41.79 40.56
N SER A 79 20.19 -41.28 39.44
CA SER A 79 19.43 -41.16 38.19
C SER A 79 18.95 -42.53 37.69
N LYS A 80 19.75 -43.58 37.85
CA LYS A 80 19.37 -44.96 37.51
C LYS A 80 18.24 -45.50 38.42
N CYS A 81 18.15 -45.00 39.65
CA CYS A 81 17.04 -45.22 40.57
C CYS A 81 15.80 -44.34 40.28
N ARG A 82 15.82 -43.52 39.23
CA ARG A 82 14.80 -42.49 38.92
C ARG A 82 14.68 -41.38 39.97
N ARG A 83 15.71 -41.20 40.81
CA ARG A 83 15.84 -40.11 41.79
C ARG A 83 16.55 -38.91 41.15
N THR A 84 15.85 -38.25 40.23
CA THR A 84 16.41 -37.13 39.44
C THR A 84 16.73 -35.90 40.29
N SER A 85 15.95 -35.62 41.34
CA SER A 85 16.25 -34.58 42.34
C SER A 85 17.61 -34.78 42.99
N ASP A 86 17.88 -36.00 43.43
CA ASP A 86 19.05 -36.34 44.23
C ASP A 86 20.30 -36.34 43.33
N ALA A 87 20.17 -36.86 42.10
CA ALA A 87 21.20 -36.77 41.07
C ALA A 87 21.57 -35.31 40.69
N VAL A 88 20.57 -34.43 40.55
CA VAL A 88 20.81 -33.01 40.25
C VAL A 88 21.40 -32.26 41.46
N SER A 89 21.01 -32.60 42.69
CA SER A 89 21.61 -32.03 43.89
C SER A 89 23.10 -32.40 44.02
N LEU A 90 23.46 -33.64 43.72
CA LEU A 90 24.85 -34.11 43.75
C LEU A 90 25.73 -33.43 42.71
N THR A 91 25.23 -33.26 41.49
CA THR A 91 25.97 -32.55 40.42
C THR A 91 26.11 -31.06 40.70
N GLN A 92 25.09 -30.40 41.26
CA GLN A 92 25.18 -29.02 41.75
C GLN A 92 26.27 -28.88 42.82
N ARG A 93 26.40 -29.86 43.72
CA ARG A 93 27.48 -29.89 44.71
C ARG A 93 28.86 -29.98 44.05
N ILE A 94 29.04 -30.82 43.03
CA ILE A 94 30.30 -30.91 42.28
C ILE A 94 30.65 -29.56 41.63
N ILE A 95 29.68 -28.95 40.94
CA ILE A 95 29.84 -27.66 40.26
C ILE A 95 30.23 -26.53 41.22
N THR A 96 29.63 -26.50 42.42
CA THR A 96 29.84 -25.42 43.39
C THR A 96 31.06 -25.60 44.30
N GLN A 97 31.40 -26.83 44.67
CA GLN A 97 32.52 -27.12 45.59
C GLN A 97 33.83 -27.48 44.87
N TYR A 98 33.74 -28.01 43.64
CA TYR A 98 34.87 -28.63 42.93
C TYR A 98 34.97 -28.15 41.46
N THR A 99 34.66 -26.88 41.21
CA THR A 99 34.51 -26.30 39.86
C THR A 99 35.72 -26.49 38.94
N ALA A 100 36.94 -26.54 39.50
CA ALA A 100 38.18 -26.77 38.75
C ALA A 100 38.43 -28.25 38.36
N SER A 101 37.57 -29.19 38.80
CA SER A 101 37.66 -30.61 38.45
C SER A 101 37.18 -30.87 37.03
N THR A 102 37.83 -31.80 36.32
CA THR A 102 37.33 -32.35 35.05
C THR A 102 35.93 -32.96 35.20
N SER A 103 35.60 -33.51 36.37
CA SER A 103 34.27 -34.04 36.69
C SER A 103 33.20 -32.96 36.80
N ALA A 104 33.53 -31.68 36.96
CA ALA A 104 32.53 -30.60 37.06
C ALA A 104 31.83 -30.33 35.72
N GLN A 105 32.56 -30.39 34.61
CA GLN A 105 31.97 -30.32 33.27
C GLN A 105 31.09 -31.55 32.99
N GLU A 106 31.57 -32.75 33.28
CA GLU A 106 30.80 -33.99 33.05
C GLU A 106 29.54 -34.05 33.96
N ALA A 107 29.64 -33.57 35.20
CA ALA A 107 28.51 -33.40 36.11
C ALA A 107 27.49 -32.40 35.59
N PHE A 108 27.94 -31.28 35.01
CA PHE A 108 27.06 -30.31 34.38
C PHE A 108 26.33 -30.90 33.17
N ASP A 109 27.05 -31.48 32.20
CA ASP A 109 26.42 -32.05 31.00
C ASP A 109 25.45 -33.20 31.37
N PHE A 110 25.79 -34.03 32.37
CA PHE A 110 24.90 -35.08 32.88
C PHE A 110 23.60 -34.51 33.49
N ALA A 111 23.71 -33.50 34.34
CA ALA A 111 22.55 -32.89 34.99
C ALA A 111 21.72 -32.01 34.05
N TRP A 112 22.36 -31.34 33.09
CA TRP A 112 21.70 -30.62 32.02
C TRP A 112 20.76 -31.56 31.26
N ASN A 113 21.25 -32.69 30.77
CA ASN A 113 20.45 -33.67 30.05
C ASN A 113 19.29 -34.25 30.89
N ILE A 114 19.47 -34.44 32.21
CA ILE A 114 18.36 -34.83 33.11
C ILE A 114 17.26 -33.75 33.13
N LEU A 115 17.64 -32.47 33.20
CA LEU A 115 16.70 -31.35 33.34
C LEU A 115 16.02 -30.97 32.01
N THR A 116 16.75 -31.02 30.89
CA THR A 116 16.23 -30.69 29.55
C THR A 116 15.49 -31.86 28.91
N ASP A 117 16.12 -33.04 28.83
CA ASP A 117 15.65 -34.12 27.96
C ASP A 117 14.59 -34.98 28.64
N TYR A 118 14.73 -35.17 29.97
CA TYR A 118 13.79 -35.95 30.79
C TYR A 118 12.87 -35.08 31.64
N GLY A 119 13.32 -33.89 32.04
CA GLY A 119 12.70 -33.11 33.11
C GLY A 119 11.62 -32.12 32.69
N LYS A 120 11.54 -31.72 31.41
CA LYS A 120 10.72 -30.57 30.94
C LYS A 120 10.81 -29.33 31.86
N THR A 121 11.97 -29.08 32.46
CA THR A 121 12.18 -27.92 33.35
C THR A 121 13.30 -27.02 32.85
N PRO A 122 13.11 -26.28 31.73
CA PRO A 122 14.10 -25.34 31.20
C PRO A 122 14.62 -24.36 32.25
N LEU A 123 13.76 -23.93 33.20
CA LEU A 123 14.14 -23.04 34.30
C LEU A 123 15.20 -23.66 35.23
N ALA A 124 15.11 -24.96 35.51
CA ALA A 124 16.08 -25.65 36.35
C ALA A 124 17.42 -25.83 35.62
N GLY A 125 17.38 -26.18 34.32
CA GLY A 125 18.57 -26.22 33.47
C GLY A 125 19.25 -24.86 33.37
N ALA A 126 18.50 -23.79 33.08
CA ALA A 126 19.02 -22.43 32.97
C ALA A 126 19.66 -21.94 34.28
N LYS A 127 19.04 -22.23 35.43
CA LYS A 127 19.62 -21.96 36.76
C LYS A 127 20.93 -22.74 36.98
N LEU A 128 20.96 -24.04 36.65
CA LEU A 128 22.18 -24.86 36.74
C LEU A 128 23.33 -24.27 35.90
N ALA A 129 23.03 -23.84 34.67
CA ALA A 129 23.99 -23.22 33.78
C ALA A 129 24.48 -21.86 34.28
N THR A 130 23.59 -21.05 34.88
CA THR A 130 23.96 -19.80 35.56
C THR A 130 24.90 -20.07 36.75
N THR A 131 24.63 -21.10 37.56
CA THR A 131 25.52 -21.51 38.67
C THR A 131 26.91 -21.93 38.17
N MET A 132 26.99 -22.76 37.13
CA MET A 132 28.26 -23.18 36.53
C MET A 132 29.04 -22.01 35.93
N ALA A 133 28.34 -21.13 35.20
CA ALA A 133 28.93 -19.89 34.67
C ALA A 133 29.49 -18.98 35.79
N THR A 134 28.80 -18.93 36.93
CA THR A 134 29.17 -18.11 38.10
C THR A 134 30.40 -18.65 38.82
N ALA A 135 30.44 -19.96 39.05
CA ALA A 135 31.57 -20.62 39.68
C ALA A 135 32.87 -20.52 38.85
N LEU A 136 32.75 -20.33 37.53
CA LEU A 136 33.87 -20.14 36.59
C LEU A 136 34.26 -18.66 36.35
N ARG A 137 33.74 -17.69 37.14
CA ARG A 137 34.08 -16.27 36.97
C ARG A 137 35.48 -15.93 37.53
N PRO A 138 36.23 -14.98 36.92
CA PRO A 138 36.10 -14.44 35.57
C PRO A 138 37.03 -15.20 34.60
N ALA A 139 36.49 -16.20 33.89
CA ALA A 139 37.25 -16.94 32.87
C ALA A 139 36.45 -17.09 31.57
N ALA A 140 37.17 -17.19 30.44
CA ALA A 140 36.59 -17.53 29.14
C ALA A 140 35.79 -18.86 29.15
N ALA A 141 36.14 -19.77 30.07
CA ALA A 141 35.42 -21.02 30.32
C ALA A 141 33.96 -20.82 30.78
N SER A 142 33.59 -19.66 31.33
CA SER A 142 32.20 -19.35 31.74
C SER A 142 31.25 -19.10 30.55
N ARG A 143 31.76 -18.61 29.41
CA ARG A 143 30.98 -18.23 28.21
C ARG A 143 29.96 -19.28 27.74
N PRO A 144 30.32 -20.56 27.50
CA PRO A 144 29.36 -21.55 27.01
C PRO A 144 28.21 -21.81 27.98
N TYR A 145 28.44 -21.68 29.29
CA TYR A 145 27.41 -21.87 30.31
C TYR A 145 26.47 -20.67 30.40
N TYR A 146 27.00 -19.44 30.29
CA TYR A 146 26.16 -18.24 30.11
C TYR A 146 25.30 -18.34 28.86
N ARG A 147 25.86 -18.80 27.73
CA ARG A 147 25.11 -18.97 26.49
C ARG A 147 23.99 -20.00 26.64
N ARG A 148 24.26 -21.19 27.19
CA ARG A 148 23.22 -22.21 27.47
C ARG A 148 22.12 -21.69 28.41
N ALA A 149 22.48 -20.93 29.45
CA ALA A 149 21.50 -20.31 30.35
C ALA A 149 20.63 -19.28 29.60
N PHE A 150 21.26 -18.37 28.87
CA PHE A 150 20.60 -17.32 28.09
C PHE A 150 19.65 -17.89 27.04
N ASP A 151 20.13 -18.83 26.21
CA ASP A 151 19.33 -19.48 25.16
C ASP A 151 18.11 -20.21 25.76
N ALA A 152 18.28 -20.87 26.91
CA ALA A 152 17.16 -21.54 27.61
C ALA A 152 16.12 -20.56 28.17
N TYR A 153 16.53 -19.38 28.67
CA TYR A 153 15.59 -18.33 29.06
C TYR A 153 14.89 -17.72 27.83
N GLN A 154 15.62 -17.47 26.74
CA GLN A 154 15.09 -16.92 25.49
C GLN A 154 14.06 -17.85 24.83
N GLN A 155 14.34 -19.16 24.76
CA GLN A 155 13.44 -20.16 24.18
C GLN A 155 12.11 -20.34 24.94
N ASN A 156 11.97 -19.76 26.13
CA ASN A 156 10.79 -19.84 26.98
C ASN A 156 10.18 -18.44 27.26
N ASP A 157 10.53 -17.43 26.45
CA ASP A 157 10.07 -16.04 26.58
C ASP A 157 10.35 -15.38 27.95
N TRP A 158 11.34 -15.90 28.70
CA TRP A 158 11.74 -15.36 30.01
C TRP A 158 12.74 -14.22 29.87
N TRP A 159 12.33 -13.18 29.11
CA TRP A 159 13.18 -12.07 28.67
C TRP A 159 13.93 -11.36 29.79
N ARG A 160 13.29 -11.13 30.95
CA ARG A 160 13.96 -10.52 32.12
C ARG A 160 15.11 -11.39 32.62
N SER A 161 14.89 -12.69 32.82
CA SER A 161 15.91 -13.62 33.28
C SER A 161 17.04 -13.81 32.27
N ALA A 162 16.74 -13.80 30.97
CA ALA A 162 17.75 -13.79 29.91
C ALA A 162 18.61 -12.51 29.99
N ALA A 163 17.97 -11.35 30.15
CA ALA A 163 18.65 -10.07 30.31
C ALA A 163 19.54 -10.03 31.56
N ASP A 164 19.04 -10.47 32.72
CA ASP A 164 19.80 -10.52 33.98
C ASP A 164 21.08 -11.39 33.84
N VAL A 165 20.95 -12.61 33.29
CA VAL A 165 22.10 -13.51 33.04
C VAL A 165 23.07 -12.93 32.01
N GLY A 166 22.56 -12.23 31.00
CA GLY A 166 23.39 -11.56 30.01
C GLY A 166 24.11 -10.33 30.57
N GLU A 167 23.53 -9.59 31.51
CA GLU A 167 24.22 -8.51 32.21
C GLU A 167 25.39 -9.03 33.04
N GLU A 168 25.22 -10.17 33.71
CA GLU A 168 26.33 -10.82 34.42
C GLU A 168 27.46 -11.22 33.46
N TYR A 169 27.13 -11.79 32.31
CA TYR A 169 28.14 -12.08 31.27
C TYR A 169 28.81 -10.80 30.76
N LEU A 170 28.05 -9.75 30.46
CA LEU A 170 28.56 -8.46 30.01
C LEU A 170 29.49 -7.80 31.03
N THR A 171 29.23 -8.03 32.32
CA THR A 171 30.01 -7.48 33.44
C THR A 171 31.27 -8.28 33.74
N TYR A 172 31.20 -9.62 33.75
CA TYR A 172 32.29 -10.48 34.23
C TYR A 172 33.01 -11.29 33.15
N GLY A 173 32.36 -11.60 32.02
CA GLY A 173 32.87 -12.48 30.97
C GLY A 173 33.30 -11.75 29.69
N PHE A 174 32.47 -10.83 29.20
CA PHE A 174 32.57 -10.26 27.85
C PHE A 174 33.92 -9.62 27.53
N ARG A 175 34.55 -8.92 28.49
CA ARG A 175 35.89 -8.33 28.30
C ARG A 175 37.01 -9.36 28.17
N THR A 176 36.84 -10.56 28.74
CA THR A 176 37.82 -11.66 28.67
C THR A 176 37.61 -12.58 27.46
N ALA A 177 36.37 -12.68 26.98
CA ALA A 177 36.01 -13.47 25.82
C ALA A 177 34.86 -12.79 25.04
N PRO A 178 35.14 -11.76 24.24
CA PRO A 178 34.10 -11.05 23.50
C PRO A 178 33.25 -11.97 22.61
N ASP A 179 31.95 -11.70 22.59
CA ASP A 179 30.97 -12.46 21.81
C ASP A 179 30.00 -11.50 21.12
N ALA A 180 30.29 -11.22 19.84
CA ALA A 180 29.53 -10.28 19.02
C ALA A 180 28.04 -10.66 18.92
N GLU A 181 27.75 -11.96 18.75
CA GLU A 181 26.39 -12.46 18.63
C GLU A 181 25.63 -12.36 19.96
N PHE A 182 26.28 -12.75 21.06
CA PHE A 182 25.68 -12.66 22.40
C PHE A 182 25.32 -11.22 22.78
N ALA A 183 26.16 -10.22 22.49
CA ALA A 183 25.87 -8.83 22.83
C ALA A 183 24.63 -8.30 22.05
N LEU A 184 24.45 -8.72 20.80
CA LEU A 184 23.27 -8.41 20.02
C LEU A 184 22.03 -9.12 20.60
N LEU A 185 22.10 -10.41 20.92
CA LEU A 185 21.00 -11.14 21.55
C LEU A 185 20.60 -10.57 22.91
N LEU A 186 21.57 -10.22 23.75
CA LEU A 186 21.35 -9.52 25.02
C LEU A 186 20.60 -8.20 24.83
N SER A 187 21.00 -7.40 23.84
CA SER A 187 20.29 -6.13 23.56
C SER A 187 18.82 -6.34 23.21
N GLU A 188 18.49 -7.43 22.51
CA GLU A 188 17.10 -7.78 22.17
C GLU A 188 16.31 -8.26 23.39
N ALA A 189 16.90 -9.14 24.20
CA ALA A 189 16.27 -9.61 25.43
C ALA A 189 16.03 -8.46 26.41
N ALA A 190 16.99 -7.54 26.54
CA ALA A 190 16.85 -6.33 27.35
C ALA A 190 15.73 -5.40 26.83
N LEU A 191 15.65 -5.16 25.51
CA LEU A 191 14.54 -4.41 24.90
C LEU A 191 13.17 -5.07 25.16
N LYS A 192 13.06 -6.39 24.96
CA LYS A 192 11.83 -7.16 25.23
C LYS A 192 11.46 -7.19 26.71
N ALA A 193 12.45 -7.09 27.62
CA ALA A 193 12.25 -6.95 29.06
C ALA A 193 11.98 -5.51 29.53
N GLY A 194 11.99 -4.51 28.62
CA GLY A 194 11.85 -3.09 28.93
C GLY A 194 13.10 -2.43 29.56
N ASP A 195 14.24 -3.13 29.63
CA ASP A 195 15.49 -2.63 30.20
C ASP A 195 16.33 -1.88 29.14
N THR A 196 15.90 -0.67 28.82
CA THR A 196 16.55 0.18 27.82
C THR A 196 18.00 0.52 28.17
N LYS A 197 18.34 0.61 29.46
CA LYS A 197 19.71 0.89 29.92
C LYS A 197 20.67 -0.27 29.66
N LEU A 198 20.24 -1.49 29.97
CA LEU A 198 21.03 -2.69 29.68
C LEU A 198 21.19 -2.91 28.17
N ALA A 199 20.12 -2.66 27.39
CA ALA A 199 20.19 -2.70 25.93
C ALA A 199 21.24 -1.71 25.40
N GLU A 200 21.20 -0.45 25.82
CA GLU A 200 22.21 0.55 25.42
C GLU A 200 23.62 0.17 25.85
N ARG A 201 23.81 -0.39 27.04
CA ARG A 201 25.12 -0.84 27.53
C ARG A 201 25.69 -1.97 26.64
N ALA A 202 24.88 -2.98 26.35
CA ALA A 202 25.29 -4.11 25.50
C ALA A 202 25.63 -3.67 24.07
N LEU A 203 24.84 -2.75 23.51
CA LEU A 203 25.04 -2.22 22.16
C LEU A 203 26.27 -1.31 22.04
N ASN A 204 26.53 -0.46 23.04
CA ASN A 204 27.72 0.38 23.05
C ASN A 204 29.01 -0.44 23.24
N GLU A 205 29.01 -1.45 24.11
CA GLU A 205 30.14 -2.41 24.24
C GLU A 205 30.33 -3.21 22.94
N PHE A 206 29.25 -3.64 22.26
CA PHE A 206 29.35 -4.27 20.92
C PHE A 206 30.04 -3.34 19.91
N ILE A 207 29.58 -2.09 19.78
CA ILE A 207 30.12 -1.13 18.80
C ILE A 207 31.58 -0.76 19.13
N ALA A 208 31.95 -0.70 20.41
CA ALA A 208 33.31 -0.41 20.83
C ALA A 208 34.30 -1.55 20.52
N VAL A 209 33.87 -2.81 20.67
CA VAL A 209 34.73 -3.99 20.44
C VAL A 209 34.73 -4.45 18.98
N PHE A 210 33.63 -4.23 18.24
CA PHE A 210 33.43 -4.73 16.88
C PHE A 210 33.04 -3.63 15.86
N PRO A 211 33.78 -2.51 15.75
CA PRO A 211 33.35 -1.32 15.00
C PRO A 211 33.23 -1.52 13.47
N ASP A 212 33.96 -2.47 12.90
CA ASP A 212 33.99 -2.73 11.45
C ASP A 212 32.97 -3.78 10.99
N LEU A 213 32.27 -4.45 11.92
CA LEU A 213 31.30 -5.49 11.58
C LEU A 213 30.03 -4.91 10.93
N PRO A 214 29.48 -5.52 9.87
CA PRO A 214 28.21 -5.12 9.24
C PRO A 214 27.05 -4.98 10.24
N GLN A 215 27.04 -5.81 11.28
CA GLN A 215 26.03 -5.80 12.34
C GLN A 215 26.05 -4.52 13.20
N VAL A 216 27.02 -3.61 13.04
CA VAL A 216 26.98 -2.25 13.64
C VAL A 216 25.76 -1.46 13.13
N VAL A 217 25.26 -1.73 11.92
CA VAL A 217 23.98 -1.18 11.43
C VAL A 217 22.82 -1.60 12.33
N LEU A 218 22.69 -2.91 12.58
CA LEU A 218 21.68 -3.48 13.49
C LEU A 218 21.84 -2.94 14.91
N ALA A 219 23.08 -2.82 15.40
CA ALA A 219 23.34 -2.29 16.73
C ALA A 219 22.91 -0.82 16.88
N ARG A 220 23.16 0.00 15.84
CA ARG A 220 22.70 1.40 15.79
C ARG A 220 21.19 1.51 15.69
N ALA A 221 20.53 0.67 14.90
CA ALA A 221 19.06 0.63 14.83
C ALA A 221 18.43 0.30 16.20
N ARG A 222 18.99 -0.69 16.92
CA ARG A 222 18.55 -1.06 18.27
C ARG A 222 18.85 0.01 19.33
N LEU A 223 19.93 0.80 19.18
CA LEU A 223 20.14 2.00 20.00
C LEU A 223 19.06 3.05 19.74
N GLY A 224 18.61 3.19 18.50
CA GLY A 224 17.45 4.01 18.14
C GLY A 224 16.19 3.59 18.91
N GLN A 225 15.87 2.30 18.86
CA GLN A 225 14.73 1.70 19.58
C GLN A 225 14.83 1.89 21.10
N ALA A 226 16.02 1.69 21.69
CA ALA A 226 16.24 1.87 23.13
C ALA A 226 16.06 3.33 23.59
N ALA A 227 16.54 4.29 22.78
CA ALA A 227 16.36 5.71 23.03
C ALA A 227 14.88 6.13 22.88
N GLU A 228 14.19 5.62 21.86
CA GLU A 228 12.76 5.85 21.60
C GLU A 228 11.88 5.32 22.74
N ALA A 229 12.09 4.07 23.17
CA ALA A 229 11.41 3.48 24.32
C ALA A 229 11.71 4.21 25.65
N ALA A 230 12.84 4.91 25.74
CA ALA A 230 13.20 5.79 26.86
C ALA A 230 12.73 7.25 26.67
N GLY A 231 11.93 7.57 25.64
CA GLY A 231 11.42 8.92 25.35
C GLY A 231 12.45 9.92 24.82
N ARG A 232 13.67 9.48 24.49
CA ARG A 232 14.81 10.31 24.04
C ARG A 232 14.84 10.44 22.52
N GLN A 233 13.86 11.16 21.96
CA GLN A 233 13.65 11.26 20.51
C GLN A 233 14.89 11.74 19.73
N ASP A 234 15.61 12.76 20.20
CA ASP A 234 16.81 13.26 19.52
C ASP A 234 17.90 12.18 19.38
N GLN A 235 18.12 11.39 20.42
CA GLN A 235 19.08 10.29 20.42
C GLN A 235 18.60 9.12 19.56
N ALA A 236 17.29 8.90 19.46
CA ALA A 236 16.72 7.91 18.56
C ALA A 236 17.01 8.29 17.09
N VAL A 237 16.69 9.54 16.72
CA VAL A 237 16.96 10.10 15.38
C VAL A 237 18.45 10.04 15.03
N GLU A 238 19.35 10.39 15.97
CA GLU A 238 20.80 10.33 15.76
C GLU A 238 21.28 8.89 15.46
N ASN A 239 20.78 7.90 16.20
CA ASN A 239 21.18 6.50 16.03
C ASN A 239 20.58 5.86 14.78
N TYR A 240 19.29 6.08 14.48
CA TYR A 240 18.68 5.64 13.23
C TYR A 240 19.37 6.27 12.00
N SER A 241 19.71 7.57 12.06
CA SER A 241 20.46 8.26 10.99
C SER A 241 21.83 7.63 10.74
N ARG A 242 22.55 7.26 11.81
CA ARG A 242 23.83 6.54 11.71
C ARG A 242 23.69 5.13 11.15
N ALA A 243 22.65 4.38 11.55
CA ALA A 243 22.37 3.04 11.03
C ALA A 243 22.14 3.09 9.51
N TRP A 244 21.25 3.98 9.06
CA TRP A 244 20.93 4.15 7.64
C TRP A 244 22.12 4.63 6.81
N SER A 245 22.84 5.64 7.28
CA SER A 245 24.02 6.17 6.59
C SER A 245 25.14 5.12 6.44
N LEU A 246 25.39 4.31 7.48
CA LEU A 246 26.37 3.23 7.44
C LEU A 246 25.97 2.15 6.44
N TYR A 247 24.68 1.77 6.40
CA TYR A 247 24.16 0.83 5.42
C TYR A 247 24.29 1.37 3.99
N GLN A 248 23.81 2.59 3.69
CA GLN A 248 23.91 3.18 2.34
C GLN A 248 25.37 3.23 1.83
N LYS A 249 26.32 3.57 2.70
CA LYS A 249 27.76 3.60 2.38
C LYS A 249 28.32 2.23 1.98
N HIS A 250 27.70 1.14 2.44
CA HIS A 250 28.24 -0.21 2.31
C HIS A 250 27.32 -1.24 1.62
N ARG A 251 26.08 -0.91 1.23
CA ARG A 251 25.09 -1.79 0.56
C ARG A 251 25.53 -2.47 -0.74
N LYS A 252 26.68 -2.09 -1.30
CA LYS A 252 27.31 -2.78 -2.44
C LYS A 252 28.18 -3.99 -2.02
N LYS A 253 28.43 -4.17 -0.72
CA LYS A 253 29.12 -5.33 -0.14
C LYS A 253 28.07 -6.36 0.27
N GLY A 254 28.19 -7.61 -0.22
CA GLY A 254 27.20 -8.66 0.07
C GLY A 254 26.96 -8.94 1.56
N GLU A 255 27.97 -8.70 2.41
CA GLU A 255 27.87 -8.82 3.87
C GLU A 255 26.83 -7.88 4.51
N TYR A 256 26.54 -6.73 3.90
CA TYR A 256 25.55 -5.78 4.39
C TYR A 256 24.13 -6.13 3.91
N ASN A 257 23.99 -7.00 2.92
CA ASN A 257 22.72 -7.41 2.33
C ASN A 257 22.13 -8.65 3.05
N GLN A 258 22.59 -8.95 4.26
CA GLN A 258 21.98 -9.95 5.13
C GLN A 258 20.58 -9.46 5.56
N PRO A 259 19.53 -10.29 5.53
CA PRO A 259 18.16 -9.85 5.78
C PRO A 259 17.97 -9.03 7.07
N LEU A 260 18.58 -9.47 8.18
CA LEU A 260 18.50 -8.75 9.47
C LEU A 260 19.16 -7.37 9.46
N ILE A 261 20.20 -7.17 8.65
CA ILE A 261 20.90 -5.88 8.53
C ILE A 261 20.10 -4.95 7.63
N ALA A 262 19.61 -5.48 6.52
CA ALA A 262 18.73 -4.78 5.59
C ALA A 262 17.43 -4.32 6.29
N HIS A 263 16.74 -5.22 6.99
CA HIS A 263 15.55 -4.92 7.80
C HIS A 263 15.81 -3.81 8.82
N ALA A 264 16.92 -3.90 9.58
CA ALA A 264 17.27 -2.86 10.55
C ALA A 264 17.56 -1.49 9.91
N ALA A 265 18.15 -1.47 8.72
CA ALA A 265 18.37 -0.25 7.95
C ALA A 265 17.03 0.32 7.42
N ALA A 266 16.17 -0.53 6.86
CA ALA A 266 14.83 -0.20 6.40
C ALA A 266 13.96 0.39 7.52
N GLN A 267 13.91 -0.27 8.68
CA GLN A 267 13.20 0.22 9.87
C GLN A 267 13.77 1.56 10.36
N SER A 268 15.10 1.74 10.35
CA SER A 268 15.74 3.01 10.71
C SER A 268 15.29 4.14 9.79
N LEU A 269 15.26 3.90 8.48
CA LEU A 269 14.77 4.88 7.51
C LEU A 269 13.29 5.20 7.73
N TRP A 270 12.45 4.17 7.87
CA TRP A 270 11.02 4.31 8.14
C TRP A 270 10.74 5.21 9.36
N THR A 271 11.47 5.01 10.46
CA THR A 271 11.29 5.81 11.67
C THR A 271 11.73 7.27 11.47
N LEU A 272 12.83 7.53 10.75
CA LEU A 272 13.25 8.89 10.37
C LEU A 272 12.18 9.58 9.50
N GLN A 273 11.65 8.87 8.51
CA GLN A 273 10.59 9.35 7.62
C GLN A 273 9.28 9.64 8.37
N SER A 274 9.03 9.05 9.54
CA SER A 274 7.81 9.34 10.31
C SER A 274 7.72 10.80 10.81
N ALA A 275 8.87 11.43 11.11
CA ALA A 275 8.94 12.85 11.49
C ALA A 275 8.78 13.77 10.26
N GLU A 276 9.42 13.41 9.15
CA GLU A 276 9.29 14.14 7.88
C GLU A 276 7.88 14.03 7.31
N LYS A 277 7.21 12.88 7.47
CA LYS A 277 5.79 12.67 7.15
C LYS A 277 4.91 13.63 7.94
N ARG A 278 5.08 13.78 9.26
CA ARG A 278 4.30 14.75 10.06
C ARG A 278 4.52 16.20 9.60
N SER A 279 5.76 16.56 9.25
CA SER A 279 6.06 17.87 8.62
C SER A 279 5.30 18.03 7.30
N PHE A 280 5.39 17.04 6.42
CA PHE A 280 4.71 17.04 5.12
C PHE A 280 3.19 17.14 5.29
N GLU A 281 2.59 16.34 6.17
CA GLU A 281 1.15 16.37 6.50
C GLU A 281 0.69 17.75 6.96
N SER A 282 1.52 18.46 7.75
CA SER A 282 1.23 19.85 8.17
C SER A 282 1.33 20.87 7.03
N GLN A 283 2.15 20.60 6.00
CA GLN A 283 2.33 21.48 4.84
C GLN A 283 1.34 21.21 3.70
N THR A 284 0.74 20.01 3.66
CA THR A 284 -0.30 19.62 2.70
C THR A 284 -1.70 19.62 3.33
N ALA A 285 -1.90 20.36 4.42
CA ALA A 285 -3.21 20.57 4.98
C ALA A 285 -4.16 21.22 3.93
N PRO A 286 -5.44 20.82 3.85
CA PRO A 286 -6.33 21.23 2.75
C PRO A 286 -6.55 22.74 2.60
N ASP A 287 -6.24 23.53 3.62
CA ASP A 287 -6.34 24.99 3.69
C ASP A 287 -5.06 25.73 3.25
N LEU A 288 -3.91 25.05 3.17
CA LEU A 288 -2.61 25.65 2.87
C LEU A 288 -2.17 25.44 1.41
N PRO A 289 -1.52 26.44 0.76
CA PRO A 289 -0.96 26.29 -0.59
C PRO A 289 0.25 25.33 -0.60
N VAL A 290 0.35 24.50 -1.64
CA VAL A 290 1.43 23.51 -1.77
C VAL A 290 2.74 24.21 -2.10
N THR A 291 3.64 24.23 -1.14
CA THR A 291 4.94 24.86 -1.31
C THR A 291 5.89 23.99 -2.16
N LYS A 292 6.90 24.63 -2.77
CA LYS A 292 8.04 23.90 -3.37
C LYS A 292 8.78 23.03 -2.36
N THR A 293 8.65 23.30 -1.06
CA THR A 293 9.21 22.49 0.01
C THR A 293 8.42 21.19 0.17
N ALA A 294 7.09 21.26 0.21
CA ALA A 294 6.22 20.08 0.31
C ALA A 294 6.42 19.11 -0.87
N LEU A 295 6.53 19.63 -2.11
CA LEU A 295 6.85 18.82 -3.29
C LEU A 295 8.19 18.07 -3.15
N ARG A 296 9.24 18.76 -2.69
CA ARG A 296 10.55 18.15 -2.44
C ARG A 296 10.51 17.11 -1.32
N GLN A 297 9.76 17.37 -0.25
CA GLN A 297 9.58 16.42 0.85
C GLN A 297 8.84 15.16 0.38
N ALA A 298 7.81 15.28 -0.47
CA ALA A 298 7.15 14.13 -1.07
C ALA A 298 8.11 13.29 -1.94
N ASP A 299 8.92 13.91 -2.79
CA ASP A 299 9.89 13.17 -3.60
C ASP A 299 11.01 12.54 -2.74
N GLN A 300 11.39 13.15 -1.62
CA GLN A 300 12.32 12.56 -0.64
C GLN A 300 11.71 11.35 0.08
N LEU A 301 10.47 11.46 0.56
CA LEU A 301 9.70 10.39 1.19
C LEU A 301 9.48 9.20 0.24
N ASP A 302 9.10 9.46 -1.01
CA ASP A 302 8.93 8.43 -2.05
C ASP A 302 10.24 7.68 -2.32
N GLN A 303 11.35 8.40 -2.56
CA GLN A 303 12.67 7.77 -2.73
C GLN A 303 13.11 6.99 -1.48
N ALA A 304 12.79 7.47 -0.28
CA ALA A 304 13.08 6.76 0.96
C ALA A 304 12.28 5.45 1.08
N TYR A 305 10.97 5.47 0.81
CA TYR A 305 10.15 4.26 0.82
C TYR A 305 10.54 3.28 -0.31
N LEU A 306 10.98 3.76 -1.48
CA LEU A 306 11.58 2.90 -2.50
C LEU A 306 12.90 2.28 -2.04
N ASP A 307 13.77 3.04 -1.37
CA ASP A 307 14.99 2.49 -0.76
C ASP A 307 14.68 1.45 0.34
N VAL A 308 13.59 1.60 1.11
CA VAL A 308 13.04 0.56 2.02
C VAL A 308 12.63 -0.68 1.23
N ALA A 309 11.78 -0.53 0.20
CA ALA A 309 11.21 -1.63 -0.58
C ALA A 309 12.24 -2.44 -1.41
N ILE A 310 13.37 -1.82 -1.73
CA ILE A 310 14.53 -2.47 -2.36
C ILE A 310 15.43 -3.15 -1.33
N THR A 311 15.54 -2.56 -0.13
CA THR A 311 16.39 -3.06 0.95
C THR A 311 15.79 -4.30 1.60
N ASP A 312 14.51 -4.24 1.99
CA ASP A 312 13.81 -5.34 2.65
C ASP A 312 12.53 -5.72 1.88
N PRO A 313 12.51 -6.88 1.20
CA PRO A 313 11.31 -7.40 0.54
C PRO A 313 10.10 -7.54 1.48
N GLY A 314 10.33 -7.86 2.77
CA GLY A 314 9.28 -8.08 3.78
C GLY A 314 8.70 -6.78 4.38
N MET A 315 9.20 -5.61 3.98
CA MET A 315 8.57 -4.31 4.27
C MET A 315 8.16 -3.57 2.98
N ALA A 316 8.34 -4.19 1.81
CA ALA A 316 8.20 -3.51 0.54
C ALA A 316 6.74 -3.16 0.21
N ASP A 317 5.82 -4.04 0.57
CA ASP A 317 4.38 -3.84 0.45
C ASP A 317 3.87 -2.70 1.35
N GLN A 318 4.31 -2.64 2.61
CA GLN A 318 4.06 -1.52 3.54
C GLN A 318 4.65 -0.20 3.01
N ALA A 319 5.84 -0.25 2.41
CA ALA A 319 6.47 0.89 1.77
C ALA A 319 5.69 1.38 0.53
N PHE A 320 5.21 0.47 -0.33
CA PHE A 320 4.37 0.82 -1.47
C PHE A 320 3.00 1.39 -1.06
N VAL A 321 2.39 0.89 0.03
CA VAL A 321 1.21 1.51 0.65
C VAL A 321 1.54 2.95 1.10
N ALA A 322 2.66 3.17 1.78
CA ALA A 322 3.06 4.50 2.23
C ALA A 322 3.35 5.49 1.08
N ILE A 323 3.93 5.02 -0.03
CA ILE A 323 4.09 5.79 -1.27
C ILE A 323 2.70 6.14 -1.84
N GLY A 324 1.77 5.18 -1.84
CA GLY A 324 0.36 5.40 -2.19
C GLY A 324 -0.22 6.58 -1.42
N ASP A 325 -0.31 6.45 -0.09
CA ASP A 325 -0.89 7.45 0.82
C ASP A 325 -0.27 8.84 0.64
N LEU A 326 1.06 8.90 0.51
CA LEU A 326 1.82 10.13 0.31
C LEU A 326 1.40 10.85 -0.98
N ARG A 327 1.29 10.10 -2.08
CA ARG A 327 0.97 10.61 -3.40
C ARG A 327 -0.53 10.96 -3.53
N VAL A 328 -1.43 10.28 -2.83
CA VAL A 328 -2.85 10.70 -2.68
C VAL A 328 -2.93 12.08 -2.03
N ARG A 329 -2.31 12.26 -0.85
CA ARG A 329 -2.36 13.53 -0.11
C ARG A 329 -1.76 14.70 -0.88
N LEU A 330 -0.69 14.45 -1.63
CA LEU A 330 -0.12 15.47 -2.52
C LEU A 330 -1.09 15.85 -3.64
N GLY A 331 -1.77 14.87 -4.25
CA GLY A 331 -2.84 15.10 -5.22
C GLY A 331 -3.98 15.95 -4.65
N ASP A 332 -4.48 15.59 -3.47
CA ASP A 332 -5.57 16.31 -2.77
C ASP A 332 -5.20 17.77 -2.49
N ALA A 333 -3.99 18.02 -1.98
CA ALA A 333 -3.51 19.36 -1.67
C ALA A 333 -3.30 20.22 -2.94
N LEU A 334 -2.79 19.62 -4.03
CA LEU A 334 -2.64 20.28 -5.33
C LEU A 334 -4.00 20.63 -5.96
N LEU A 335 -5.00 19.74 -5.83
CA LEU A 335 -6.37 20.07 -6.20
C LEU A 335 -6.90 21.24 -5.38
N ALA A 336 -6.79 21.19 -4.04
CA ALA A 336 -7.29 22.24 -3.15
C ALA A 336 -6.66 23.62 -3.44
N GLU A 337 -5.35 23.68 -3.73
CA GLU A 337 -4.68 24.90 -4.17
C GLU A 337 -5.22 25.41 -5.50
N GLY A 338 -5.41 24.53 -6.48
CA GLY A 338 -5.94 24.92 -7.78
C GLY A 338 -7.40 25.38 -7.71
N PHE A 339 -8.24 24.74 -6.86
CA PHE A 339 -9.57 25.24 -6.52
C PHE A 339 -9.48 26.66 -5.96
N ARG A 340 -8.67 26.90 -4.90
CA ARG A 340 -8.49 28.25 -4.33
C ARG A 340 -8.02 29.28 -5.35
N SER A 341 -7.11 28.89 -6.25
CA SER A 341 -6.60 29.75 -7.31
C SER A 341 -7.71 30.15 -8.28
N ALA A 342 -8.55 29.20 -8.71
CA ALA A 342 -9.72 29.45 -9.55
C ALA A 342 -10.86 30.19 -8.83
N LEU A 343 -10.93 30.16 -7.49
CA LEU A 343 -11.83 31.01 -6.71
C LEU A 343 -11.34 32.47 -6.65
N ALA A 344 -10.03 32.69 -6.73
CA ALA A 344 -9.41 34.01 -6.56
C ALA A 344 -9.22 34.79 -7.88
N SER A 345 -9.07 34.11 -9.02
CA SER A 345 -8.94 34.76 -10.33
C SER A 345 -10.30 34.95 -11.03
N SER A 346 -10.59 36.17 -11.48
CA SER A 346 -11.75 36.45 -12.36
C SER A 346 -11.55 35.89 -13.77
N GLU A 347 -10.30 35.67 -14.17
CA GLU A 347 -9.98 34.86 -15.34
C GLU A 347 -10.09 33.38 -14.98
N LEU A 348 -10.85 32.64 -15.77
CA LEU A 348 -10.92 31.18 -15.66
C LEU A 348 -9.51 30.62 -15.93
N ALA A 349 -8.90 30.02 -14.91
CA ALA A 349 -7.47 29.72 -14.93
C ALA A 349 -7.11 28.77 -16.09
N ARG A 350 -6.34 29.25 -17.07
CA ARG A 350 -5.91 28.50 -18.26
C ARG A 350 -5.00 27.29 -17.97
N THR A 351 -4.50 27.18 -16.74
CA THR A 351 -3.81 25.99 -16.25
C THR A 351 -4.74 25.29 -15.30
N THR A 352 -5.13 24.05 -15.60
CA THR A 352 -6.10 23.36 -14.76
C THR A 352 -5.39 22.85 -13.50
N PRO A 353 -6.05 22.88 -12.32
CA PRO A 353 -5.56 22.23 -11.09
C PRO A 353 -5.09 20.78 -11.31
N TYR A 354 -5.70 20.10 -12.27
CA TYR A 354 -5.59 18.68 -12.55
C TYR A 354 -4.30 18.32 -13.28
N ASP A 355 -3.72 19.25 -14.05
CA ASP A 355 -2.45 19.04 -14.76
C ASP A 355 -1.30 18.67 -13.79
N LYS A 356 -1.39 19.10 -12.53
CA LYS A 356 -0.43 18.77 -11.46
C LYS A 356 -0.88 17.62 -10.55
N ALA A 357 -2.18 17.52 -10.24
CA ALA A 357 -2.66 16.51 -9.30
C ALA A 357 -2.78 15.11 -9.92
N VAL A 358 -3.25 15.01 -11.18
CA VAL A 358 -3.47 13.72 -11.87
C VAL A 358 -2.20 12.85 -11.97
N PRO A 359 -0.99 13.39 -12.24
CA PRO A 359 0.25 12.61 -12.20
C PRO A 359 0.55 11.97 -10.84
N GLU A 360 0.32 12.66 -9.73
CA GLU A 360 0.56 12.12 -8.37
C GLU A 360 -0.42 11.00 -8.04
N TYR A 361 -1.69 11.23 -8.36
CA TYR A 361 -2.74 10.23 -8.26
C TYR A 361 -2.49 8.95 -9.08
N ILE A 362 -1.91 9.07 -10.30
CA ILE A 362 -1.49 7.91 -11.10
C ILE A 362 -0.35 7.15 -10.42
N ARG A 363 0.61 7.85 -9.81
CA ARG A 363 1.69 7.23 -9.02
C ARG A 363 1.15 6.48 -7.80
N ALA A 364 0.15 7.04 -7.11
CA ALA A 364 -0.48 6.40 -5.95
C ALA A 364 -1.12 5.05 -6.34
N VAL A 365 -1.92 5.03 -7.42
CA VAL A 365 -2.55 3.81 -7.94
C VAL A 365 -1.49 2.77 -8.35
N ALA A 366 -0.40 3.19 -9.00
CA ALA A 366 0.70 2.30 -9.37
C ALA A 366 1.40 1.69 -8.14
N ALA A 367 1.63 2.47 -7.08
CA ALA A 367 2.23 1.98 -5.85
C ALA A 367 1.30 0.98 -5.12
N TYR A 368 0.03 1.30 -4.93
CA TYR A 368 -0.93 0.35 -4.34
C TYR A 368 -1.07 -0.94 -5.18
N THR A 369 -0.97 -0.85 -6.51
CA THR A 369 -0.98 -2.03 -7.39
C THR A 369 0.25 -2.91 -7.12
N GLN A 370 1.44 -2.34 -6.98
CA GLN A 370 2.66 -3.08 -6.66
C GLN A 370 2.63 -3.71 -5.25
N ALA A 371 2.01 -3.04 -4.27
CA ALA A 371 1.77 -3.62 -2.95
C ALA A 371 0.85 -4.85 -3.04
N TRP A 372 -0.27 -4.72 -3.77
CA TRP A 372 -1.22 -5.81 -3.99
C TRP A 372 -0.59 -7.00 -4.73
N GLU A 373 0.11 -6.75 -5.84
CA GLU A 373 0.78 -7.81 -6.62
C GLU A 373 1.76 -8.60 -5.74
N ARG A 374 2.57 -7.94 -4.92
CA ARG A 374 3.52 -8.61 -4.02
C ARG A 374 2.82 -9.41 -2.92
N ALA A 375 1.93 -8.79 -2.16
CA ALA A 375 1.26 -9.47 -1.04
C ALA A 375 0.37 -10.65 -1.53
N SER A 376 -0.12 -10.60 -2.78
CA SER A 376 -0.87 -11.72 -3.38
C SER A 376 -0.03 -12.98 -3.67
N LEU A 377 1.30 -12.89 -3.69
CA LEU A 377 2.21 -14.03 -3.87
C LEU A 377 2.43 -14.84 -2.58
N GLU A 378 2.10 -14.28 -1.42
CA GLU A 378 2.31 -14.88 -0.09
C GLU A 378 0.97 -14.96 0.70
N PRO A 379 -0.02 -15.73 0.22
CA PRO A 379 -1.39 -15.72 0.74
C PRO A 379 -1.56 -16.32 2.14
N ASP A 380 -0.55 -17.03 2.65
CA ASP A 380 -0.58 -17.69 3.97
C ASP A 380 -0.15 -16.75 5.13
N ASP A 381 0.35 -15.53 4.84
CA ASP A 381 0.67 -14.53 5.87
C ASP A 381 -0.57 -13.66 6.22
N PRO A 382 -1.02 -13.64 7.49
CA PRO A 382 -2.08 -12.72 7.94
C PRO A 382 -1.81 -11.24 7.67
N GLN A 383 -0.54 -10.79 7.60
CA GLN A 383 -0.21 -9.41 7.24
C GLN A 383 -0.48 -9.15 5.75
N SER A 384 -0.12 -10.09 4.88
CA SER A 384 -0.42 -10.03 3.44
C SER A 384 -1.92 -9.91 3.17
N GLU A 385 -2.80 -10.61 3.91
CA GLU A 385 -4.25 -10.47 3.73
C GLU A 385 -4.74 -9.04 4.05
N GLN A 386 -4.26 -8.46 5.16
CA GLN A 386 -4.59 -7.09 5.55
C GLN A 386 -4.08 -6.07 4.51
N ILE A 387 -2.88 -6.29 3.97
CA ILE A 387 -2.25 -5.40 3.00
C ILE A 387 -2.88 -5.54 1.61
N VAL A 388 -3.20 -6.75 1.14
CA VAL A 388 -4.01 -7.00 -0.07
C VAL A 388 -5.33 -6.25 0.01
N ARG A 389 -6.04 -6.35 1.14
CA ARG A 389 -7.33 -5.69 1.36
C ARG A 389 -7.19 -4.16 1.36
N HIS A 390 -6.22 -3.63 2.10
CA HIS A 390 -6.01 -2.18 2.20
C HIS A 390 -5.50 -1.56 0.89
N ALA A 391 -4.53 -2.18 0.21
CA ALA A 391 -3.98 -1.69 -1.04
C ALA A 391 -5.00 -1.73 -2.18
N SER A 392 -5.77 -2.82 -2.32
CA SER A 392 -6.83 -2.90 -3.34
C SER A 392 -7.97 -1.91 -3.08
N GLN A 393 -8.42 -1.78 -1.82
CA GLN A 393 -9.41 -0.77 -1.44
C GLN A 393 -8.89 0.65 -1.70
N SER A 394 -7.66 0.97 -1.30
CA SER A 394 -7.09 2.32 -1.45
C SER A 394 -6.82 2.66 -2.92
N ALA A 395 -6.37 1.70 -3.75
CA ALA A 395 -6.24 1.89 -5.19
C ALA A 395 -7.59 2.24 -5.83
N PHE A 396 -8.64 1.49 -5.47
CA PHE A 396 -10.00 1.70 -5.98
C PHE A 396 -10.59 3.04 -5.49
N GLU A 397 -10.54 3.31 -4.19
CA GLU A 397 -11.02 4.56 -3.58
C GLU A 397 -10.30 5.78 -4.13
N THR A 398 -8.97 5.72 -4.28
CA THR A 398 -8.19 6.82 -4.87
C THR A 398 -8.58 7.05 -6.33
N ALA A 399 -8.69 5.99 -7.13
CA ALA A 399 -9.09 6.11 -8.53
C ALA A 399 -10.53 6.60 -8.69
N VAL A 400 -11.47 6.17 -7.85
CA VAL A 400 -12.83 6.71 -7.86
C VAL A 400 -12.86 8.17 -7.39
N GLY A 401 -12.18 8.50 -6.29
CA GLY A 401 -12.09 9.84 -5.71
C GLY A 401 -11.48 10.87 -6.66
N GLN A 402 -10.47 10.50 -7.45
CA GLN A 402 -9.97 11.32 -8.56
C GLN A 402 -11.07 11.73 -9.54
N GLY A 403 -11.88 10.75 -9.95
CA GLY A 403 -12.96 10.97 -10.89
C GLY A 403 -14.08 11.80 -10.29
N ASP A 404 -14.44 11.55 -9.04
CA ASP A 404 -15.41 12.35 -8.29
C ASP A 404 -14.93 13.79 -8.07
N ALA A 405 -13.63 14.01 -7.83
CA ALA A 405 -13.07 15.35 -7.70
C ALA A 405 -13.04 16.10 -9.05
N LEU A 406 -12.65 15.44 -10.15
CA LEU A 406 -12.76 15.98 -11.52
C LEU A 406 -14.19 16.43 -11.84
N ILE A 407 -15.14 15.55 -11.53
CA ILE A 407 -16.57 15.76 -11.75
C ILE A 407 -17.10 16.89 -10.85
N ALA A 408 -16.77 16.92 -9.57
CA ALA A 408 -17.21 17.96 -8.64
C ALA A 408 -16.72 19.37 -9.06
N TRP A 409 -15.48 19.48 -9.56
CA TRP A 409 -14.99 20.74 -10.12
C TRP A 409 -15.72 21.14 -11.39
N SER A 410 -15.97 20.18 -12.29
CA SER A 410 -16.74 20.45 -13.52
C SER A 410 -18.13 21.02 -13.20
N LEU A 411 -18.81 20.49 -12.17
CA LEU A 411 -20.10 21.01 -11.70
C LEU A 411 -19.97 22.39 -11.03
N GLU A 412 -18.88 22.68 -10.32
CA GLU A 412 -18.66 24.00 -9.71
C GLU A 412 -18.31 25.07 -10.78
N LEU A 413 -17.54 24.71 -11.82
CA LEU A 413 -17.37 25.53 -13.02
C LEU A 413 -18.71 25.77 -13.73
N LEU A 414 -19.57 24.75 -13.83
CA LEU A 414 -20.90 24.86 -14.45
C LEU A 414 -21.83 25.81 -13.70
N LYS A 415 -21.81 25.78 -12.35
CA LYS A 415 -22.57 26.72 -11.50
C LYS A 415 -22.07 28.15 -11.60
N ARG A 416 -20.75 28.34 -11.70
CA ARG A 416 -20.08 29.65 -11.82
C ARG A 416 -20.11 30.22 -13.24
N ALA A 417 -20.47 29.40 -14.23
CA ALA A 417 -20.65 29.83 -15.60
C ALA A 417 -21.64 31.02 -15.67
N PRO A 418 -21.31 32.12 -16.36
CA PRO A 418 -22.16 33.32 -16.37
C PRO A 418 -23.55 33.01 -16.93
N GLN A 419 -24.61 33.17 -16.13
CA GLN A 419 -25.95 32.74 -16.57
C GLN A 419 -26.59 33.65 -17.65
N ARG A 420 -26.08 34.89 -17.84
CA ARG A 420 -26.31 35.96 -18.86
C ARG A 420 -25.85 37.30 -18.23
N ARG A 421 -25.48 38.41 -18.90
CA ARG A 421 -25.10 38.84 -20.28
C ARG A 421 -24.27 40.15 -20.10
N PRO A 422 -23.38 40.57 -21.02
CA PRO A 422 -23.74 41.78 -21.79
C PRO A 422 -23.27 41.75 -23.26
N GLY A 423 -24.00 42.43 -24.15
CA GLY A 423 -23.83 42.29 -25.61
C GLY A 423 -24.75 41.21 -26.18
N ASN A 424 -25.01 41.23 -27.50
CA ASN A 424 -26.15 40.51 -28.06
C ASN A 424 -26.00 38.98 -28.18
N ASP A 425 -24.78 38.45 -28.09
CA ASP A 425 -24.51 37.07 -28.52
C ASP A 425 -24.03 36.17 -27.34
N GLY A 426 -24.25 36.64 -26.11
CA GLY A 426 -23.72 36.07 -24.86
C GLY A 426 -24.15 34.65 -24.44
N VAL A 427 -24.65 33.82 -25.37
CA VAL A 427 -24.72 32.35 -25.19
C VAL A 427 -23.34 31.73 -25.47
N GLU A 428 -22.63 32.28 -26.44
CA GLU A 428 -21.32 31.84 -26.93
C GLU A 428 -20.26 31.61 -25.81
N PRO A 429 -20.08 32.50 -24.81
CA PRO A 429 -19.07 32.31 -23.77
C PRO A 429 -19.42 31.17 -22.81
N ARG A 430 -20.72 30.93 -22.57
CA ARG A 430 -21.19 29.84 -21.69
C ARG A 430 -21.10 28.50 -22.41
N PHE A 431 -21.53 28.44 -23.67
CA PHE A 431 -21.37 27.25 -24.49
C PHE A 431 -19.89 26.83 -24.59
N HIS A 432 -18.98 27.75 -24.92
CA HIS A 432 -17.54 27.47 -24.95
C HIS A 432 -16.96 27.07 -23.59
N LEU A 433 -17.42 27.68 -22.49
CA LEU A 433 -17.00 27.27 -21.16
C LEU A 433 -17.39 25.81 -20.88
N VAL A 434 -18.64 25.44 -21.18
CA VAL A 434 -19.12 24.07 -20.92
C VAL A 434 -18.48 23.05 -21.87
N VAL A 435 -18.38 23.33 -23.16
CA VAL A 435 -17.81 22.40 -24.15
C VAL A 435 -16.30 22.25 -24.02
N ASN A 436 -15.54 23.34 -23.82
CA ASN A 436 -14.08 23.28 -23.83
C ASN A 436 -13.45 23.06 -22.44
N ASN A 437 -14.20 23.25 -21.35
CA ASN A 437 -13.68 23.10 -19.99
C ASN A 437 -14.48 22.08 -19.17
N VAL A 438 -15.81 22.24 -19.05
CA VAL A 438 -16.62 21.34 -18.20
C VAL A 438 -16.68 19.92 -18.76
N ALA A 439 -17.08 19.74 -20.02
CA ALA A 439 -17.27 18.41 -20.61
C ALA A 439 -15.99 17.55 -20.62
N PRO A 440 -14.78 18.04 -20.99
CA PRO A 440 -13.55 17.26 -20.93
C PRO A 440 -13.21 16.77 -19.52
N LEU A 441 -13.51 17.55 -18.48
CA LEU A 441 -13.28 17.15 -17.08
C LEU A 441 -14.25 16.06 -16.63
N VAL A 442 -15.52 16.13 -17.05
CA VAL A 442 -16.52 15.08 -16.80
C VAL A 442 -16.12 13.80 -17.50
N ILE A 443 -15.80 13.87 -18.81
CA ILE A 443 -15.34 12.72 -19.60
C ILE A 443 -14.12 12.08 -18.91
N ARG A 444 -13.13 12.89 -18.54
CA ARG A 444 -11.91 12.39 -17.88
C ARG A 444 -12.19 11.81 -16.50
N GLY A 445 -13.11 12.40 -15.72
CA GLY A 445 -13.52 11.86 -14.44
C GLY A 445 -14.18 10.49 -14.58
N SER A 446 -15.10 10.36 -15.54
CA SER A 446 -15.75 9.10 -15.89
C SER A 446 -14.77 8.05 -16.40
N GLU A 447 -13.83 8.40 -17.30
CA GLU A 447 -12.76 7.49 -17.76
C GLU A 447 -11.90 6.93 -16.61
N VAL A 448 -11.63 7.76 -15.60
CA VAL A 448 -10.81 7.38 -14.44
C VAL A 448 -11.63 6.46 -13.51
N LYS A 449 -12.92 6.78 -13.25
CA LYS A 449 -13.82 5.85 -12.53
C LYS A 449 -13.97 4.53 -13.28
N ILE A 450 -14.21 4.52 -14.59
CA ILE A 450 -14.32 3.30 -15.41
C ILE A 450 -13.05 2.44 -15.30
N ARG A 451 -11.86 3.06 -15.33
CA ARG A 451 -10.60 2.33 -15.10
C ARG A 451 -10.48 1.75 -13.69
N ALA A 452 -11.01 2.43 -12.66
CA ALA A 452 -11.13 1.87 -11.31
C ALA A 452 -12.06 0.65 -11.28
N PHE A 453 -13.22 0.72 -11.95
CA PHE A 453 -14.13 -0.42 -12.09
C PHE A 453 -13.50 -1.58 -12.86
N GLY A 454 -12.65 -1.34 -13.86
CA GLY A 454 -11.86 -2.39 -14.52
C GLY A 454 -10.88 -3.14 -13.60
N MET A 455 -10.60 -2.64 -12.39
CA MET A 455 -9.79 -3.35 -11.39
C MET A 455 -10.60 -4.40 -10.61
N THR A 456 -11.94 -4.34 -10.61
CA THR A 456 -12.79 -5.26 -9.82
C THR A 456 -12.69 -6.71 -10.28
N ASP A 457 -12.35 -6.93 -11.55
CA ASP A 457 -12.19 -8.26 -12.14
C ASP A 457 -10.88 -8.93 -11.69
N ARG A 458 -9.97 -8.17 -11.05
CA ARG A 458 -8.66 -8.63 -10.59
C ARG A 458 -8.45 -8.53 -9.09
N MET A 459 -9.25 -7.70 -8.39
CA MET A 459 -9.07 -7.38 -6.97
C MET A 459 -10.36 -7.63 -6.17
N PRO A 460 -10.27 -8.00 -4.87
CA PRO A 460 -11.42 -8.37 -4.03
C PRO A 460 -12.25 -7.15 -3.56
N VAL A 461 -12.58 -6.22 -4.46
CA VAL A 461 -13.25 -4.94 -4.19
C VAL A 461 -14.70 -4.88 -4.68
N MET A 462 -15.26 -5.99 -5.20
CA MET A 462 -16.60 -6.03 -5.83
C MET A 462 -17.71 -5.42 -4.96
N ALA A 463 -17.78 -5.80 -3.67
CA ALA A 463 -18.79 -5.31 -2.72
C ALA A 463 -18.62 -3.82 -2.32
N PHE A 464 -17.50 -3.19 -2.69
CA PHE A 464 -17.29 -1.74 -2.58
C PHE A 464 -17.68 -1.05 -3.90
N ALA A 465 -17.26 -1.62 -5.04
CA ALA A 465 -17.64 -1.16 -6.37
C ALA A 465 -19.16 -1.08 -6.55
N GLU A 466 -19.91 -2.12 -6.15
CA GLU A 466 -21.39 -2.13 -6.20
C GLU A 466 -22.03 -0.97 -5.45
N ARG A 467 -21.51 -0.64 -4.25
CA ARG A 467 -21.99 0.51 -3.45
C ARG A 467 -21.66 1.86 -4.10
N THR A 468 -20.58 1.93 -4.87
CA THR A 468 -20.10 3.19 -5.46
C THR A 468 -20.67 3.44 -6.86
N ARG A 469 -21.11 2.39 -7.56
CA ARG A 469 -21.67 2.42 -8.93
C ARG A 469 -22.78 3.46 -9.16
N PRO A 470 -23.76 3.66 -8.25
CA PRO A 470 -24.83 4.65 -8.46
C PRO A 470 -24.36 6.11 -8.55
N SER A 471 -23.17 6.43 -8.03
CA SER A 471 -22.60 7.79 -8.05
C SER A 471 -22.13 8.27 -9.43
N LEU A 472 -21.99 7.36 -10.41
CA LEU A 472 -21.48 7.67 -11.75
C LEU A 472 -22.40 8.59 -12.54
N ASP A 473 -23.71 8.40 -12.42
CA ASP A 473 -24.68 8.88 -13.41
C ASP A 473 -25.17 10.31 -13.12
N THR A 474 -25.48 10.62 -11.87
CA THR A 474 -26.02 11.94 -11.45
C THR A 474 -25.25 13.15 -12.00
N PRO A 475 -23.90 13.18 -11.99
CA PRO A 475 -23.15 14.35 -12.45
C PRO A 475 -23.11 14.49 -13.97
N LEU A 476 -22.98 13.36 -14.68
CA LEU A 476 -23.06 13.29 -16.14
C LEU A 476 -24.40 13.86 -16.62
N ARG A 477 -25.51 13.44 -15.99
CA ARG A 477 -26.87 13.93 -16.34
C ARG A 477 -27.00 15.45 -16.22
N ALA A 478 -26.40 16.06 -15.20
CA ALA A 478 -26.47 17.51 -14.99
C ALA A 478 -25.75 18.30 -16.09
N VAL A 479 -24.54 17.87 -16.48
CA VAL A 479 -23.74 18.54 -17.51
C VAL A 479 -24.35 18.35 -18.90
N VAL A 480 -24.87 17.16 -19.18
CA VAL A 480 -25.50 16.85 -20.45
C VAL A 480 -26.87 17.52 -20.58
N GLY A 481 -27.63 17.63 -19.49
CA GLY A 481 -28.86 18.43 -19.45
C GLY A 481 -28.61 19.93 -19.69
N GLU A 482 -27.54 20.49 -19.11
CA GLU A 482 -27.15 21.88 -19.36
C GLU A 482 -26.68 22.08 -20.81
N LEU A 483 -25.82 21.20 -21.34
CA LEU A 483 -25.38 21.24 -22.74
C LEU A 483 -26.57 21.16 -23.71
N ALA A 484 -27.51 20.23 -23.48
CA ALA A 484 -28.72 20.11 -24.28
C ALA A 484 -29.55 21.40 -24.21
N THR A 485 -29.71 21.97 -23.01
CA THR A 485 -30.45 23.23 -22.81
C THR A 485 -29.80 24.40 -23.54
N LEU A 486 -28.49 24.60 -23.40
CA LEU A 486 -27.73 25.65 -24.09
C LEU A 486 -27.84 25.50 -25.61
N CYS A 487 -27.65 24.27 -26.12
CA CYS A 487 -27.84 23.97 -27.53
C CYS A 487 -29.26 24.33 -28.00
N THR A 488 -30.31 23.93 -27.27
CA THR A 488 -31.71 24.25 -27.61
C THR A 488 -31.98 25.76 -27.57
N GLU A 489 -31.43 26.49 -26.61
CA GLU A 489 -31.60 27.95 -26.51
C GLU A 489 -30.92 28.69 -27.67
N GLU A 490 -29.68 28.33 -28.01
CA GLU A 490 -28.92 28.94 -29.11
C GLU A 490 -29.55 28.60 -30.47
N THR A 491 -29.93 27.33 -30.66
CA THR A 491 -30.76 26.83 -31.77
C THR A 491 -32.03 27.65 -31.95
N ARG A 492 -32.79 27.91 -30.86
CA ARG A 492 -34.01 28.73 -30.89
C ARG A 492 -33.74 30.21 -31.16
N SER A 493 -32.64 30.75 -30.64
CA SER A 493 -32.24 32.14 -30.88
C SER A 493 -32.00 32.36 -32.38
N VAL A 494 -31.18 31.51 -33.00
CA VAL A 494 -30.88 31.57 -34.44
C VAL A 494 -32.13 31.32 -35.29
N ALA A 495 -32.99 30.37 -34.90
CA ALA A 495 -34.29 30.16 -35.55
C ALA A 495 -35.15 31.43 -35.55
N SER A 496 -35.24 32.08 -34.39
CA SER A 496 -36.06 33.28 -34.18
C SER A 496 -35.53 34.46 -35.00
N GLN A 497 -34.22 34.67 -34.99
CA GLN A 497 -33.54 35.71 -35.78
C GLN A 497 -33.72 35.46 -37.27
N SER A 498 -33.46 34.24 -37.77
CA SER A 498 -33.68 33.85 -39.17
C SER A 498 -35.13 34.05 -39.60
N ALA A 499 -36.11 33.62 -38.80
CA ALA A 499 -37.53 33.80 -39.10
C ALA A 499 -37.98 35.28 -38.98
N GLN A 500 -37.34 36.09 -38.14
CA GLN A 500 -37.60 37.53 -38.04
C GLN A 500 -37.04 38.27 -39.26
N ILE A 501 -35.83 37.92 -39.71
CA ILE A 501 -35.20 38.40 -40.94
C ILE A 501 -36.04 38.03 -42.18
N ALA A 502 -36.47 36.77 -42.29
CA ALA A 502 -37.32 36.32 -43.39
C ALA A 502 -38.67 37.06 -43.42
N ARG A 503 -39.27 37.34 -42.24
CA ARG A 503 -40.52 38.10 -42.11
C ARG A 503 -40.34 39.59 -42.44
N SER A 504 -39.28 40.25 -41.96
CA SER A 504 -39.05 41.68 -42.25
C SER A 504 -38.85 41.92 -43.76
N HIS A 505 -38.10 41.03 -44.44
CA HIS A 505 -37.98 41.07 -45.90
C HIS A 505 -39.29 40.75 -46.61
N ALA A 506 -40.06 39.75 -46.15
CA ALA A 506 -41.33 39.38 -46.76
C ALA A 506 -42.41 40.48 -46.65
N MET A 507 -42.27 41.42 -45.72
CA MET A 507 -43.14 42.60 -45.57
C MET A 507 -42.67 43.83 -46.35
N GLY A 508 -41.54 43.75 -47.07
CA GLY A 508 -41.06 44.86 -47.91
C GLY A 508 -40.43 46.04 -47.16
N TYR A 509 -39.91 45.84 -45.93
CA TYR A 509 -39.19 46.89 -45.22
C TYR A 509 -37.85 47.22 -45.90
N GLU A 510 -37.78 48.35 -46.62
CA GLU A 510 -36.58 48.82 -47.31
C GLU A 510 -35.53 49.45 -46.38
N GLY A 511 -35.84 49.64 -45.08
CA GLY A 511 -35.00 50.38 -44.13
C GLY A 511 -33.75 49.67 -43.62
N VAL A 512 -33.55 48.38 -43.92
CA VAL A 512 -32.35 47.61 -43.55
C VAL A 512 -31.62 47.18 -44.82
N SER A 513 -30.32 47.44 -44.91
CA SER A 513 -29.56 47.08 -46.12
C SER A 513 -29.52 45.57 -46.32
N ARG A 514 -29.75 45.12 -47.56
CA ARG A 514 -29.68 43.70 -47.95
C ARG A 514 -28.35 43.05 -47.54
N THR A 515 -27.27 43.84 -47.52
CA THR A 515 -25.92 43.42 -47.08
C THR A 515 -25.88 43.08 -45.60
N SER A 516 -26.48 43.91 -44.73
CA SER A 516 -26.53 43.67 -43.27
C SER A 516 -27.31 42.40 -42.95
N ILE A 517 -28.39 42.13 -43.67
CA ILE A 517 -29.21 40.93 -43.50
C ILE A 517 -28.44 39.66 -43.91
N LEU A 518 -27.71 39.70 -45.02
CA LEU A 518 -26.85 38.58 -45.44
C LEU A 518 -25.71 38.33 -44.45
N GLN A 519 -25.09 39.37 -43.91
CA GLN A 519 -24.04 39.23 -42.90
C GLN A 519 -24.58 38.63 -41.59
N SER A 520 -25.79 39.01 -41.16
CA SER A 520 -26.45 38.40 -40.00
C SER A 520 -26.70 36.91 -40.26
N LEU A 521 -27.33 36.55 -41.39
CA LEU A 521 -27.60 35.15 -41.74
C LEU A 521 -26.30 34.33 -41.88
N GLU A 522 -25.23 34.88 -42.43
CA GLU A 522 -23.94 34.17 -42.52
C GLU A 522 -23.29 33.96 -41.14
N THR A 523 -23.43 34.93 -40.23
CA THR A 523 -22.97 34.82 -38.84
C THR A 523 -23.78 33.77 -38.08
N ASP A 524 -25.10 33.77 -38.26
CA ASP A 524 -26.04 32.75 -37.74
C ASP A 524 -25.66 31.34 -38.24
N PHE A 525 -25.38 31.19 -39.54
CA PHE A 525 -24.95 29.92 -40.15
C PHE A 525 -23.53 29.50 -39.75
N ALA A 526 -22.63 30.43 -39.49
CA ALA A 526 -21.30 30.13 -38.97
C ALA A 526 -21.41 29.64 -37.52
N SER A 527 -22.24 30.29 -36.72
CA SER A 527 -22.52 29.92 -35.34
C SER A 527 -23.14 28.52 -35.26
N LEU A 528 -24.17 28.23 -36.07
CA LEU A 528 -24.78 26.90 -36.12
C LEU A 528 -23.84 25.77 -36.54
N THR A 529 -23.10 25.96 -37.65
CA THR A 529 -22.10 24.97 -38.08
C THR A 529 -21.03 24.77 -37.01
N ARG A 530 -20.58 25.83 -36.33
CA ARG A 530 -19.58 25.71 -35.26
C ARG A 530 -20.16 24.97 -34.06
N LEU A 531 -21.37 25.33 -33.62
CA LEU A 531 -22.08 24.72 -32.50
C LEU A 531 -22.22 23.21 -32.71
N THR A 532 -22.56 22.72 -33.91
CA THR A 532 -22.60 21.27 -34.17
C THR A 532 -21.25 20.62 -34.46
N THR A 533 -20.28 21.36 -34.97
CA THR A 533 -18.90 20.86 -35.10
C THR A 533 -18.24 20.66 -33.72
N GLU A 534 -18.60 21.48 -32.73
CA GLU A 534 -18.08 21.43 -31.36
C GLU A 534 -18.94 20.55 -30.42
N ALA A 535 -20.27 20.65 -30.49
CA ALA A 535 -21.17 19.88 -29.61
C ALA A 535 -21.23 18.40 -29.97
N VAL A 536 -21.26 18.01 -31.26
CA VAL A 536 -21.42 16.59 -31.64
C VAL A 536 -20.27 15.72 -31.12
N PRO A 537 -18.98 16.11 -31.23
CA PRO A 537 -17.89 15.39 -30.57
C PRO A 537 -18.00 15.37 -29.05
N ALA A 538 -18.42 16.47 -28.43
CA ALA A 538 -18.57 16.54 -26.97
C ALA A 538 -19.67 15.60 -26.46
N PHE A 539 -20.84 15.58 -27.12
CA PHE A 539 -21.95 14.66 -26.83
C PHE A 539 -21.58 13.21 -27.11
N GLY A 540 -20.90 12.91 -28.23
CA GLY A 540 -20.43 11.56 -28.54
C GLY A 540 -19.43 11.03 -27.50
N ASN A 541 -18.49 11.86 -27.05
CA ASN A 541 -17.52 11.49 -26.02
C ASN A 541 -18.17 11.34 -24.63
N LEU A 542 -19.11 12.22 -24.27
CA LEU A 542 -19.90 12.12 -23.04
C LEU A 542 -20.75 10.83 -23.03
N TYR A 543 -21.32 10.46 -24.16
CA TYR A 543 -22.05 9.19 -24.31
C TYR A 543 -21.14 7.98 -24.19
N ALA A 544 -20.01 7.93 -24.91
CA ALA A 544 -19.07 6.81 -24.81
C ALA A 544 -18.50 6.63 -23.38
N ALA A 545 -18.41 7.72 -22.62
CA ALA A 545 -18.11 7.70 -21.19
C ALA A 545 -19.30 7.23 -20.31
N ALA A 546 -20.55 7.35 -20.79
CA ALA A 546 -21.77 6.92 -20.12
C ALA A 546 -22.29 5.54 -20.58
N THR A 547 -21.78 4.94 -21.66
CA THR A 547 -22.22 3.62 -22.18
C THR A 547 -21.13 2.57 -22.28
N ASN A 548 -19.93 2.88 -21.76
CA ASN A 548 -19.01 1.83 -21.28
C ASN A 548 -19.77 0.87 -20.33
N PRO A 549 -19.42 -0.44 -20.28
CA PRO A 549 -20.27 -1.51 -19.72
C PRO A 549 -20.41 -1.51 -18.19
N VAL A 550 -19.99 -0.42 -17.54
CA VAL A 550 -20.08 -0.20 -16.09
C VAL A 550 -21.42 0.45 -15.72
N VAL A 551 -22.06 1.17 -16.64
CA VAL A 551 -23.30 1.93 -16.38
C VAL A 551 -24.53 0.99 -16.37
N PRO A 552 -25.44 1.09 -15.37
CA PRO A 552 -26.59 0.20 -15.27
C PRO A 552 -27.52 0.30 -16.48
N GLU A 553 -27.98 -0.85 -16.97
CA GLU A 553 -28.89 -1.00 -18.12
C GLU A 553 -30.17 -0.16 -17.96
N GLU A 554 -30.66 -0.03 -16.72
CA GLU A 554 -31.78 0.83 -16.29
C GLU A 554 -31.63 2.32 -16.65
N THR A 555 -30.40 2.80 -16.84
CA THR A 555 -30.08 4.21 -17.10
C THR A 555 -29.78 4.51 -18.56
N ARG A 556 -29.47 3.49 -19.36
CA ARG A 556 -29.20 3.60 -20.81
C ARG A 556 -30.35 4.30 -21.58
N PRO A 557 -31.65 4.00 -21.34
CA PRO A 557 -32.75 4.69 -22.04
C PRO A 557 -32.81 6.20 -21.80
N TYR A 558 -32.34 6.69 -20.65
CA TYR A 558 -32.22 8.14 -20.41
C TYR A 558 -31.14 8.74 -21.33
N TRP A 559 -29.98 8.11 -21.39
CA TRP A 559 -28.85 8.52 -22.22
C TRP A 559 -29.18 8.52 -23.70
N ASP A 560 -29.83 7.47 -24.17
CA ASP A 560 -30.37 7.35 -25.53
C ASP A 560 -31.34 8.50 -25.83
N SER A 561 -32.28 8.77 -24.91
CA SER A 561 -33.31 9.81 -25.13
C SER A 561 -32.72 11.21 -25.28
N VAL A 562 -31.72 11.60 -24.49
CA VAL A 562 -31.17 12.97 -24.54
C VAL A 562 -30.43 13.23 -25.85
N LEU A 563 -29.67 12.25 -26.34
CA LEU A 563 -28.89 12.37 -27.56
C LEU A 563 -29.76 12.33 -28.81
N VAL A 564 -30.73 11.42 -28.86
CA VAL A 564 -31.69 11.38 -29.96
C VAL A 564 -32.56 12.64 -29.97
N VAL A 565 -32.92 13.20 -28.81
CA VAL A 565 -33.57 14.51 -28.72
C VAL A 565 -32.67 15.64 -29.26
N PHE A 566 -31.38 15.70 -28.92
CA PHE A 566 -30.48 16.73 -29.46
C PHE A 566 -30.35 16.67 -30.99
N HIS A 567 -30.04 15.49 -31.56
CA HIS A 567 -29.91 15.33 -33.01
C HIS A 567 -31.24 15.60 -33.75
N SER A 568 -32.38 15.18 -33.18
CA SER A 568 -33.69 15.47 -33.76
C SER A 568 -34.04 16.96 -33.77
N GLN A 569 -33.69 17.71 -32.72
CA GLN A 569 -33.89 19.15 -32.65
C GLN A 569 -33.01 19.90 -33.65
N TYR A 570 -31.74 19.50 -33.81
CA TYR A 570 -30.87 20.09 -34.83
C TYR A 570 -31.40 19.84 -36.25
N ALA A 571 -31.75 18.60 -36.60
CA ALA A 571 -32.35 18.29 -37.90
C ALA A 571 -33.70 19.02 -38.10
N SER A 572 -34.50 19.22 -37.04
CA SER A 572 -35.71 20.04 -37.10
C SER A 572 -35.44 21.52 -37.37
N LEU A 573 -34.35 22.07 -36.82
CA LEU A 573 -33.96 23.45 -37.06
C LEU A 573 -33.52 23.64 -38.51
N CYS A 574 -32.60 22.82 -39.01
CA CYS A 574 -32.07 22.94 -40.39
C CYS A 574 -33.20 22.90 -41.42
N ARG A 575 -34.24 22.06 -41.20
CA ARG A 575 -35.47 22.04 -41.99
C ARG A 575 -36.23 23.36 -41.95
N THR A 576 -36.45 23.92 -40.77
CA THR A 576 -37.19 25.18 -40.58
C THR A 576 -36.46 26.32 -41.30
N MET A 577 -35.14 26.43 -41.12
CA MET A 577 -34.32 27.44 -41.81
C MET A 577 -34.31 27.25 -43.33
N SER A 578 -34.17 26.02 -43.83
CA SER A 578 -34.22 25.75 -45.28
C SER A 578 -35.58 26.13 -45.89
N SER A 579 -36.67 25.91 -45.16
CA SER A 579 -38.04 26.32 -45.54
C SER A 579 -38.23 27.85 -45.55
N ASP A 580 -37.74 28.55 -44.52
CA ASP A 580 -37.78 30.02 -44.45
C ASP A 580 -36.95 30.67 -45.56
N LEU A 581 -35.76 30.13 -45.86
CA LEU A 581 -34.91 30.58 -46.97
C LEU A 581 -35.57 30.35 -48.33
N ALA A 582 -36.20 29.20 -48.55
CA ALA A 582 -36.98 28.93 -49.77
C ALA A 582 -38.15 29.93 -49.92
N THR A 583 -38.83 30.25 -48.82
CA THR A 583 -39.91 31.24 -48.77
C THR A 583 -39.40 32.66 -49.07
N ALA A 584 -38.20 33.02 -48.62
CA ALA A 584 -37.56 34.29 -48.97
C ALA A 584 -37.12 34.34 -50.45
N LEU A 585 -36.53 33.25 -50.98
CA LEU A 585 -36.14 33.12 -52.39
C LEU A 585 -37.31 33.35 -53.35
N THR A 586 -38.47 32.75 -53.08
CA THR A 586 -39.67 32.89 -53.95
C THR A 586 -40.28 34.29 -53.95
N LYS A 587 -40.05 35.09 -52.90
CA LYS A 587 -40.55 36.47 -52.78
C LYS A 587 -39.63 37.51 -53.42
N LEU A 588 -38.36 37.18 -53.67
CA LEU A 588 -37.38 38.05 -54.34
C LEU A 588 -37.63 38.17 -55.85
N LYS A 589 -38.51 39.12 -56.22
CA LYS A 589 -38.79 39.49 -57.61
C LYS A 589 -38.00 40.74 -58.02
N GLY A 590 -37.41 40.69 -59.21
CA GLY A 590 -36.60 41.77 -59.79
C GLY A 590 -35.47 41.23 -60.69
N SER A 591 -35.08 42.01 -61.69
CA SER A 591 -33.98 41.70 -62.63
C SER A 591 -32.66 42.43 -62.30
N ASP A 592 -32.66 43.24 -61.25
CA ASP A 592 -31.49 43.99 -60.78
C ASP A 592 -30.33 43.06 -60.38
N GLU A 593 -29.10 43.44 -60.71
CA GLU A 593 -27.90 42.66 -60.50
C GLU A 593 -27.69 42.37 -59.00
N THR A 594 -27.99 43.35 -58.15
CA THR A 594 -27.90 43.20 -56.69
C THR A 594 -28.90 42.15 -56.16
N ALA A 595 -30.06 41.99 -56.81
CA ALA A 595 -31.04 40.95 -56.48
C ALA A 595 -30.67 39.56 -57.06
N ALA A 596 -29.91 39.50 -58.15
CA ALA A 596 -29.33 38.24 -58.66
C ALA A 596 -28.21 37.73 -57.73
N GLN A 597 -27.29 38.61 -57.33
CA GLN A 597 -26.22 38.28 -56.37
C GLN A 597 -26.80 37.82 -55.01
N PHE A 598 -27.84 38.51 -54.50
CA PHE A 598 -28.53 38.10 -53.27
C PHE A 598 -29.15 36.70 -53.38
N ARG A 599 -29.89 36.40 -54.46
CA ARG A 599 -30.49 35.07 -54.68
C ARG A 599 -29.44 33.96 -54.75
N ASN A 600 -28.33 34.18 -55.44
CA ASN A 600 -27.24 33.21 -55.50
C ASN A 600 -26.63 32.92 -54.12
N ARG A 601 -26.51 33.95 -53.26
CA ARG A 601 -25.98 33.80 -51.89
C ARG A 601 -26.97 33.09 -50.98
N LEU A 602 -28.26 33.44 -51.06
CA LEU A 602 -29.34 32.80 -50.30
C LEU A 602 -29.53 31.32 -50.69
N ALA A 603 -29.40 30.99 -51.98
CA ALA A 603 -29.43 29.60 -52.47
C ALA A 603 -28.24 28.76 -51.97
N ARG A 604 -27.04 29.35 -51.85
CA ARG A 604 -25.88 28.68 -51.23
C ARG A 604 -26.11 28.39 -49.74
N LEU A 605 -26.74 29.31 -48.99
CA LEU A 605 -27.11 29.08 -47.59
C LEU A 605 -28.16 27.99 -47.45
N GLN A 606 -29.16 27.93 -48.34
CA GLN A 606 -30.14 26.84 -48.36
C GLN A 606 -29.47 25.49 -48.65
N ALA A 607 -28.57 25.41 -49.64
CA ALA A 607 -27.81 24.20 -49.93
C ALA A 607 -26.93 23.76 -48.74
N LYS A 608 -26.31 24.71 -48.04
CA LYS A 608 -25.55 24.45 -46.80
C LYS A 608 -26.47 23.89 -45.71
N ALA A 609 -27.64 24.47 -45.48
CA ALA A 609 -28.61 23.98 -44.48
C ALA A 609 -29.00 22.53 -44.72
N THR A 610 -29.31 22.16 -45.97
CA THR A 610 -29.68 20.79 -46.34
C THR A 610 -28.49 19.82 -46.20
N SER A 611 -27.27 20.26 -46.53
CA SER A 611 -26.04 19.47 -46.33
C SER A 611 -25.75 19.22 -44.85
N GLU A 612 -26.01 20.21 -44.00
CA GLU A 612 -25.83 20.14 -42.54
C GLU A 612 -26.91 19.26 -41.88
N GLU A 613 -28.16 19.33 -42.37
CA GLU A 613 -29.23 18.41 -41.99
C GLU A 613 -28.82 16.95 -42.31
N PHE A 614 -28.35 16.70 -43.53
CA PHE A 614 -27.87 15.40 -43.98
C PHE A 614 -26.70 14.90 -43.12
N ALA A 615 -25.65 15.69 -42.94
CA ALA A 615 -24.49 15.32 -42.12
C ALA A 615 -24.83 15.13 -40.63
N GLY A 616 -25.85 15.82 -40.12
CA GLY A 616 -26.37 15.60 -38.76
C GLY A 616 -27.13 14.27 -38.63
N LEU A 617 -27.93 13.91 -39.63
CA LEU A 617 -28.68 12.66 -39.71
C LEU A 617 -27.79 11.44 -39.96
N VAL A 618 -26.77 11.53 -40.82
CA VAL A 618 -25.79 10.45 -41.02
C VAL A 618 -25.01 10.17 -39.74
N ARG A 619 -24.48 11.21 -39.07
CA ARG A 619 -23.76 11.05 -37.78
C ARG A 619 -24.64 10.44 -36.70
N TRP A 620 -25.92 10.82 -36.64
CA TRP A 620 -26.89 10.22 -35.75
C TRP A 620 -27.15 8.73 -36.08
N TYR A 621 -27.26 8.39 -37.37
CA TYR A 621 -27.54 7.02 -37.81
C TYR A 621 -26.37 6.08 -37.52
N ASP A 622 -25.15 6.49 -37.88
CA ASP A 622 -23.93 5.72 -37.61
C ASP A 622 -23.78 5.48 -36.10
N TRP A 623 -24.04 6.49 -35.28
CA TRP A 623 -24.05 6.35 -33.82
C TRP A 623 -25.13 5.37 -33.31
N VAL A 624 -26.38 5.45 -33.81
CA VAL A 624 -27.46 4.51 -33.41
C VAL A 624 -27.10 3.07 -33.76
N HIS A 625 -26.49 2.87 -34.93
CA HIS A 625 -26.09 1.56 -35.44
C HIS A 625 -24.89 0.99 -34.67
N ASP A 626 -23.83 1.78 -34.46
CA ASP A 626 -22.61 1.36 -33.76
C ASP A 626 -22.85 1.08 -32.27
N ASN A 627 -23.96 1.57 -31.68
CA ASN A 627 -24.28 1.43 -30.27
C ASN A 627 -25.58 0.65 -29.99
N ASP A 628 -26.20 0.05 -31.02
CA ASP A 628 -27.43 -0.77 -30.93
C ASP A 628 -28.56 -0.11 -30.11
N VAL A 629 -28.92 1.13 -30.47
CA VAL A 629 -29.87 1.97 -29.71
C VAL A 629 -31.27 1.91 -30.31
N GLU A 630 -32.21 1.21 -29.65
CA GLU A 630 -33.63 1.25 -30.02
C GLU A 630 -34.33 2.51 -29.45
N HIS A 631 -34.69 3.46 -30.31
CA HIS A 631 -35.44 4.66 -29.89
C HIS A 631 -36.58 4.99 -30.88
N PRO A 632 -37.78 5.44 -30.43
CA PRO A 632 -38.95 5.66 -31.31
C PRO A 632 -38.71 6.65 -32.46
N LEU A 633 -37.84 7.65 -32.27
CA LEU A 633 -37.48 8.61 -33.32
C LEU A 633 -36.60 8.02 -34.42
N ASN A 634 -36.06 6.79 -34.27
CA ASN A 634 -35.15 6.19 -35.23
C ASN A 634 -35.77 6.08 -36.63
N GLN A 635 -37.00 5.57 -36.70
CA GLN A 635 -37.73 5.44 -37.97
C GLN A 635 -38.03 6.80 -38.60
N THR A 636 -38.30 7.83 -37.80
CA THR A 636 -38.54 9.20 -38.29
C THR A 636 -37.28 9.83 -38.88
N MET A 637 -36.13 9.66 -38.23
CA MET A 637 -34.85 10.18 -38.71
C MET A 637 -34.34 9.40 -39.94
N ALA A 638 -34.46 8.07 -39.93
CA ALA A 638 -34.16 7.20 -41.07
C ALA A 638 -35.01 7.55 -42.30
N GLY A 639 -36.34 7.70 -42.13
CA GLY A 639 -37.24 8.14 -43.20
C GLY A 639 -36.88 9.52 -43.74
N ARG A 640 -36.49 10.47 -42.88
CA ARG A 640 -36.04 11.79 -43.33
C ARG A 640 -34.70 11.75 -44.07
N LEU A 641 -33.77 10.88 -43.67
CA LEU A 641 -32.51 10.68 -44.38
C LEU A 641 -32.76 10.09 -45.78
N ALA A 642 -33.74 9.20 -45.91
CA ALA A 642 -34.20 8.68 -47.20
C ALA A 642 -34.80 9.76 -48.12
N GLU A 643 -35.51 10.75 -47.58
CA GLU A 643 -36.01 11.91 -48.35
C GLU A 643 -34.87 12.80 -48.88
N LEU A 644 -33.73 12.87 -48.17
CA LEU A 644 -32.59 13.72 -48.54
C LEU A 644 -31.63 13.06 -49.54
N ASP A 645 -31.46 11.74 -49.51
CA ASP A 645 -30.64 10.98 -50.49
C ASP A 645 -31.38 9.75 -51.05
N PRO A 646 -32.51 9.95 -51.76
CA PRO A 646 -33.40 8.88 -52.22
C PRO A 646 -32.78 7.95 -53.26
N LEU A 647 -31.63 8.31 -53.83
CA LEU A 647 -30.89 7.48 -54.79
C LEU A 647 -30.02 6.41 -54.12
N ASN A 648 -29.69 6.59 -52.83
CA ASN A 648 -28.80 5.70 -52.10
C ASN A 648 -29.47 5.06 -50.87
N TYR A 649 -30.68 5.46 -50.46
CA TYR A 649 -31.31 4.90 -49.26
C TYR A 649 -32.11 3.63 -49.56
N GLY A 650 -31.47 2.46 -49.45
CA GLY A 650 -32.07 1.16 -49.80
C GLY A 650 -32.88 0.48 -48.69
N SER A 651 -32.56 0.74 -47.41
CA SER A 651 -33.22 0.14 -46.26
C SER A 651 -33.07 1.03 -45.02
N PRO A 652 -34.06 1.13 -44.12
CA PRO A 652 -33.89 1.80 -42.83
C PRO A 652 -32.81 1.18 -41.94
N TYR A 653 -32.35 -0.05 -42.23
CA TYR A 653 -31.31 -0.76 -41.48
C TYR A 653 -29.94 -0.83 -42.18
N GLU A 654 -29.83 -0.32 -43.41
CA GLU A 654 -28.55 -0.27 -44.15
C GLU A 654 -28.38 1.07 -44.88
N LEU A 655 -27.53 1.93 -44.34
CA LEU A 655 -27.01 3.13 -45.02
C LEU A 655 -25.83 2.71 -45.93
N PRO A 656 -25.93 2.80 -47.26
CA PRO A 656 -24.84 2.33 -48.12
C PRO A 656 -23.58 3.18 -47.98
N ALA A 657 -22.43 2.52 -48.14
CA ALA A 657 -21.10 3.15 -48.03
C ALA A 657 -20.86 4.33 -49.00
N ALA A 658 -21.72 4.51 -50.01
CA ALA A 658 -21.73 5.68 -50.89
C ALA A 658 -22.23 6.96 -50.19
N SER A 659 -23.26 6.86 -49.34
CA SER A 659 -23.79 7.99 -48.56
C SER A 659 -22.89 8.35 -47.38
N ARG A 660 -22.15 7.38 -46.81
CA ARG A 660 -21.08 7.65 -45.81
C ARG A 660 -19.83 8.31 -46.40
N LYS A 661 -19.69 8.36 -47.73
CA LYS A 661 -18.54 8.95 -48.45
C LYS A 661 -18.81 10.35 -49.01
N ARG A 662 -20.06 10.83 -48.93
CA ARG A 662 -20.49 12.16 -49.36
C ARG A 662 -20.53 13.11 -48.17
#